data_AF-A0A1P8WEU7-F1
#
_entry.id   AF-A0A1P8WEU7-F1
#
_cell.length_a   1.000
_cell.length_b   1.000
_cell.length_c   1.000
_cell.angle_alpha   90.00
_cell.angle_beta   90.00
_cell.angle_gamma   90.00
#
_symmetry.space_group_name_H-M   'P 1'
#
loop_
_entity.id
_entity.type
_entity.pdbx_description
1 polymer ?
#
loop_
_entity_poly.entity_id
_entity_poly.type
_entity_poly.pdbx_seq_one_letter_code
_entity_poly.pdbx_strand_id
1 'polypeptide(L)'
;MPLLRLIVGNCGTNSIGLRLQFSSLPTIPPFAIPNAMLRSFFIGCAILAPSVGQCADAQAADTVVDVAKALMTDAEAVKFLNHYCADCHQGEDAEGGLDLGDFKAATQVVSDIEAWNRITDRIASGQMPPVDSEMPTTEARLNVVAWIRSTIHHAVCDDGARPGGAMLRRLNRAEYANTVRDLLGIQINAGHDLPADGAGGEGFDNAAETLFVSPIYAEKYLEAAQSALGHALKDPRDRKQILVAEPDDKRSPQEAARIVLSKFLPRAFRRPVDDAEVEQYVQLFDKVYEQDEMFVPAIRFAIEAAMVSPKFLFIWEEPAGPEQTLISQHEMASRLSYFLWASMPDRQLFQLAEEGKLHDKDVIAKQVVRMLESKIDDRGHRRGAKVHEFATRFIEQWLGTRALGREFKPDESVIRRFDSELEGGMKIEPVFFFEDLLAENRSLLNLIDSDFTYANSHLARHYKIKGTFRQHPKRVELPEGSHRGGLLGMSAVLAVSSFPHRTSPVLRGKWIMETLLGSAPPPPPPGVPELEENGHDDKAVSLRERLERHRADPACASCHAIMDPLGFGLENFDVVGRWRTEVDGLPVDARGTLPDGTEFAGPEALKKLLLERKDAFIRNLTAKMLGYALGRGLTNEDHCVVEAIVKKLEQDDYKAQTLILEIVNSVVFRYKQGTSDHEQSTATR
;
A
#
# COMPACT_ATOMS: atom_id res chain seq x y z
N MET A 1 -20.11 -25.38 39.61
CA MET A 1 -21.52 -25.28 40.05
C MET A 1 -21.58 -24.29 41.22
N PRO A 2 -22.59 -23.42 41.35
CA PRO A 2 -23.87 -23.36 40.61
C PRO A 2 -23.86 -22.25 39.53
N LEU A 3 -24.34 -22.41 38.29
CA LEU A 3 -25.70 -22.65 37.77
C LEU A 3 -26.70 -21.54 38.12
N LEU A 4 -26.90 -20.59 37.20
CA LEU A 4 -28.19 -19.92 37.03
C LEU A 4 -28.53 -19.79 35.54
N ARG A 5 -29.64 -20.43 35.17
CA ARG A 5 -30.34 -20.36 33.88
C ARG A 5 -31.20 -19.08 33.82
N LEU A 6 -31.33 -18.49 32.63
CA LEU A 6 -32.50 -17.70 32.21
C LEU A 6 -32.68 -17.95 30.70
N ILE A 7 -33.53 -18.90 30.32
CA ILE A 7 -34.95 -18.77 29.91
C ILE A 7 -35.12 -17.84 28.71
N VAL A 8 -35.25 -18.48 27.55
CA VAL A 8 -35.82 -17.96 26.31
C VAL A 8 -37.33 -17.78 26.51
N GLY A 9 -37.84 -16.57 26.25
CA GLY A 9 -39.26 -16.28 26.12
C GLY A 9 -39.50 -15.57 24.79
N ASN A 10 -40.27 -16.19 23.92
CA ASN A 10 -40.58 -15.72 22.57
C ASN A 10 -42.00 -15.13 22.53
N CYS A 11 -42.18 -14.09 21.70
CA CYS A 11 -43.41 -13.49 21.15
C CYS A 11 -44.49 -12.90 22.07
N GLY A 12 -44.88 -11.66 21.76
CA GLY A 12 -46.15 -11.07 22.21
C GLY A 12 -46.26 -9.56 21.97
N THR A 13 -46.82 -9.19 20.82
CA THR A 13 -47.32 -7.86 20.45
C THR A 13 -48.09 -7.15 21.56
N ASN A 14 -47.82 -5.87 21.80
CA ASN A 14 -48.87 -4.87 22.03
C ASN A 14 -48.34 -3.43 22.00
N SER A 15 -48.87 -2.69 21.05
CA SER A 15 -48.74 -1.26 20.87
C SER A 15 -49.36 -0.51 22.05
N ILE A 16 -48.60 0.35 22.72
CA ILE A 16 -49.14 1.40 23.58
C ILE A 16 -48.51 2.71 23.11
N GLY A 17 -49.34 3.49 22.40
CA GLY A 17 -49.00 4.84 21.99
C GLY A 17 -49.01 5.78 23.21
N LEU A 18 -47.94 6.57 23.34
CA LEU A 18 -47.94 7.75 24.18
C LEU A 18 -47.74 8.98 23.29
N ARG A 19 -48.83 9.73 23.09
CA ARG A 19 -48.82 11.09 22.56
C ARG A 19 -48.34 12.03 23.65
N LEU A 20 -47.30 12.82 23.36
CA LEU A 20 -47.03 14.07 24.06
C LEU A 20 -46.86 15.17 23.00
N GLN A 21 -47.84 16.08 22.96
CA GLN A 21 -47.75 17.38 22.31
C GLN A 21 -47.10 18.38 23.26
N PHE A 22 -46.36 19.35 22.71
CA PHE A 22 -46.09 20.75 23.10
C PHE A 22 -44.72 21.11 22.49
N SER A 23 -44.40 22.26 21.91
CA SER A 23 -45.14 23.43 21.42
C SER A 23 -44.10 24.34 20.73
N SER A 24 -44.40 24.78 19.52
CA SER A 24 -44.06 26.09 18.90
C SER A 24 -42.82 26.88 19.36
N LEU A 25 -41.87 27.10 18.44
CA LEU A 25 -41.08 28.34 18.32
C LEU A 25 -40.78 28.65 16.83
N PRO A 26 -40.54 29.93 16.45
CA PRO A 26 -40.99 30.49 15.19
C PRO A 26 -39.94 30.52 14.06
N THR A 27 -40.48 30.68 12.86
CA THR A 27 -39.84 30.93 11.56
C THR A 27 -39.21 32.33 11.47
N ILE A 28 -38.01 32.40 10.85
CA ILE A 28 -37.33 33.65 10.46
C ILE A 28 -37.48 33.80 8.92
N PRO A 29 -37.89 34.98 8.39
CA PRO A 29 -38.02 35.20 6.95
C PRO A 29 -36.72 35.72 6.31
N PRO A 30 -36.58 35.64 4.97
CA PRO A 30 -35.38 36.10 4.26
C PRO A 30 -35.42 37.61 3.99
N PHE A 31 -34.29 38.28 4.19
CA PHE A 31 -34.09 39.68 3.78
C PHE A 31 -33.43 39.75 2.39
N ALA A 32 -34.09 40.46 1.49
CA ALA A 32 -33.58 40.90 0.20
C ALA A 32 -32.65 42.12 0.36
N ILE A 33 -31.60 42.21 -0.47
CA ILE A 33 -30.80 43.42 -0.67
C ILE A 33 -30.84 43.80 -2.16
N PRO A 34 -31.14 45.07 -2.52
CA PRO A 34 -31.28 45.52 -3.89
C PRO A 34 -29.99 46.08 -4.51
N ASN A 35 -29.96 46.05 -5.85
CA ASN A 35 -29.03 46.74 -6.74
C ASN A 35 -29.07 48.28 -6.57
N ALA A 36 -27.91 48.92 -6.52
CA ALA A 36 -27.57 50.14 -7.28
C ALA A 36 -26.18 50.68 -6.86
N MET A 37 -25.24 50.83 -7.79
CA MET A 37 -24.82 52.17 -8.24
C MET A 37 -23.80 52.11 -9.39
N LEU A 38 -23.94 53.11 -10.24
CA LEU A 38 -23.36 53.33 -11.55
C LEU A 38 -22.36 54.50 -11.45
N ARG A 39 -21.35 54.52 -12.33
CA ARG A 39 -20.61 55.67 -12.93
C ARG A 39 -19.11 55.84 -12.62
N SER A 40 -18.32 55.36 -13.59
CA SER A 40 -17.51 56.14 -14.56
C SER A 40 -16.61 57.32 -14.11
N PHE A 41 -15.31 57.20 -14.39
CA PHE A 41 -14.37 58.25 -14.88
C PHE A 41 -13.19 57.52 -15.58
N PHE A 42 -13.12 57.38 -16.92
CA PHE A 42 -12.64 58.27 -18.00
C PHE A 42 -11.09 58.40 -18.22
N ILE A 43 -10.65 57.94 -19.42
CA ILE A 43 -9.57 58.41 -20.35
C ILE A 43 -8.10 58.31 -19.88
N GLY A 44 -7.11 57.80 -20.63
CA GLY A 44 -7.02 57.30 -22.02
C GLY A 44 -5.57 57.27 -22.55
N CYS A 45 -5.44 56.94 -23.85
CA CYS A 45 -4.25 56.89 -24.73
C CYS A 45 -3.35 55.64 -24.67
N ALA A 46 -2.85 55.07 -25.77
CA ALA A 46 -3.09 55.21 -27.21
C ALA A 46 -2.36 54.06 -27.96
N ILE A 47 -3.05 53.50 -28.96
CA ILE A 47 -2.61 53.11 -30.32
C ILE A 47 -1.22 52.46 -30.50
N LEU A 48 -1.22 51.21 -31.01
CA LEU A 48 -0.52 50.79 -32.24
C LEU A 48 -0.96 49.37 -32.66
N ALA A 49 -1.60 49.28 -33.83
CA ALA A 49 -1.68 48.09 -34.71
C ALA A 49 -0.88 48.45 -35.99
N PRO A 50 -0.58 47.57 -36.97
CA PRO A 50 -1.11 46.22 -37.21
C PRO A 50 -0.08 45.16 -37.70
N SER A 51 -0.45 43.88 -37.75
CA SER A 51 -0.25 43.02 -38.94
C SER A 51 -0.88 41.65 -38.72
N VAL A 52 -1.88 41.39 -39.55
CA VAL A 52 -2.60 40.11 -39.68
C VAL A 52 -1.63 39.06 -40.22
N GLY A 53 -1.25 38.11 -39.37
CA GLY A 53 -0.70 36.83 -39.78
C GLY A 53 -1.79 35.79 -39.67
N GLN A 54 -2.27 35.30 -40.82
CA GLN A 54 -3.14 34.13 -40.91
C GLN A 54 -2.43 32.92 -40.31
N CYS A 55 -2.80 32.52 -39.11
CA CYS A 55 -2.64 31.14 -38.69
C CYS A 55 -3.68 30.34 -39.46
N ALA A 56 -3.20 29.57 -40.44
CA ALA A 56 -3.95 28.49 -41.01
C ALA A 56 -4.45 27.59 -39.88
N ASP A 57 -5.75 27.29 -39.91
CA ASP A 57 -6.33 26.12 -39.26
C ASP A 57 -5.63 24.88 -39.79
N ALA A 58 -4.49 24.55 -39.18
CA ALA A 58 -4.00 23.19 -39.16
C ALA A 58 -4.84 22.49 -38.10
N GLN A 59 -5.93 21.85 -38.53
CA GLN A 59 -6.46 20.69 -37.84
C GLN A 59 -5.29 19.74 -37.61
N ALA A 60 -4.67 19.85 -36.45
CA ALA A 60 -3.86 18.80 -35.89
C ALA A 60 -4.80 17.61 -35.75
N ALA A 61 -4.61 16.63 -36.63
CA ALA A 61 -5.29 15.37 -36.55
C ALA A 61 -5.04 14.78 -35.17
N ASP A 62 -6.11 14.76 -34.37
CA ASP A 62 -6.20 14.04 -33.11
C ASP A 62 -5.77 12.59 -33.34
N THR A 63 -4.60 12.22 -32.83
CA THR A 63 -4.31 10.83 -32.47
C THR A 63 -4.40 10.72 -30.96
N VAL A 64 -5.61 10.95 -30.46
CA VAL A 64 -6.10 10.34 -29.23
C VAL A 64 -6.25 8.86 -29.56
N VAL A 65 -5.51 7.98 -28.87
CA VAL A 65 -5.92 6.57 -28.80
C VAL A 65 -7.14 6.55 -27.88
N ASP A 66 -8.28 6.70 -28.54
CA ASP A 66 -9.62 6.71 -27.98
C ASP A 66 -9.91 5.32 -27.42
N VAL A 67 -10.03 5.20 -26.10
CA VAL A 67 -10.47 3.96 -25.41
C VAL A 67 -11.94 3.62 -25.76
N ALA A 68 -12.60 4.40 -26.63
CA ALA A 68 -14.01 4.26 -26.99
C ALA A 68 -14.29 3.78 -28.42
N LYS A 69 -13.36 3.10 -29.13
CA LYS A 69 -13.64 2.67 -30.51
C LYS A 69 -13.17 1.28 -30.94
N ALA A 70 -13.78 0.28 -30.32
CA ALA A 70 -14.43 -0.90 -30.93
C ALA A 70 -14.74 -1.89 -29.80
N LEU A 71 -15.69 -1.53 -28.92
CA LEU A 71 -16.16 -2.48 -27.92
C LEU A 71 -16.89 -3.59 -28.67
N MET A 72 -16.25 -4.75 -28.72
CA MET A 72 -16.89 -6.02 -29.01
C MET A 72 -18.24 -6.04 -28.28
N THR A 73 -19.33 -6.29 -29.02
CA THR A 73 -20.68 -6.35 -28.46
C THR A 73 -20.82 -7.56 -27.53
N ASP A 74 -21.79 -7.55 -26.62
CA ASP A 74 -22.07 -8.70 -25.75
C ASP A 74 -22.25 -10.01 -26.56
N ALA A 75 -22.87 -9.93 -27.73
CA ALA A 75 -23.05 -11.08 -28.61
C ALA A 75 -21.72 -11.59 -29.21
N GLU A 76 -20.81 -10.69 -29.60
CA GLU A 76 -19.48 -11.04 -30.06
C GLU A 76 -18.61 -11.59 -28.92
N ALA A 77 -18.76 -11.06 -27.70
CA ALA A 77 -18.09 -11.54 -26.49
C ALA A 77 -18.46 -12.97 -26.15
N VAL A 78 -19.77 -13.25 -26.10
CA VAL A 78 -20.30 -14.59 -25.86
C VAL A 78 -19.83 -15.55 -26.94
N LYS A 79 -19.82 -15.12 -28.21
CA LYS A 79 -19.29 -15.93 -29.31
C LYS A 79 -17.79 -16.22 -29.15
N PHE A 80 -17.00 -15.23 -28.72
CA PHE A 80 -15.56 -15.39 -28.47
C PHE A 80 -15.33 -16.43 -27.36
N LEU A 81 -15.98 -16.29 -26.21
CA LEU A 81 -15.81 -17.19 -25.07
C LEU A 81 -16.29 -18.61 -25.40
N ASN A 82 -17.38 -18.74 -26.15
CA ASN A 82 -17.87 -20.05 -26.58
C ASN A 82 -16.96 -20.71 -27.62
N HIS A 83 -16.25 -19.95 -28.46
CA HIS A 83 -15.34 -20.50 -29.48
C HIS A 83 -13.97 -20.86 -28.90
N TYR A 84 -13.41 -20.02 -28.02
CA TYR A 84 -12.03 -20.17 -27.54
C TYR A 84 -11.91 -20.76 -26.13
N CYS A 85 -13.00 -20.86 -25.36
CA CYS A 85 -12.94 -21.26 -23.95
C CYS A 85 -13.82 -22.47 -23.62
N ALA A 86 -15.02 -22.56 -24.20
CA ALA A 86 -16.01 -23.58 -23.81
C ALA A 86 -15.52 -25.02 -24.01
N ASP A 87 -14.66 -25.30 -24.99
CA ASP A 87 -14.17 -26.67 -25.24
C ASP A 87 -13.48 -27.29 -24.02
N CYS A 88 -12.73 -26.51 -23.24
CA CYS A 88 -12.05 -26.94 -22.01
C CYS A 88 -12.80 -26.54 -20.72
N HIS A 89 -13.59 -25.47 -20.79
CA HIS A 89 -14.32 -24.90 -19.65
C HIS A 89 -15.82 -25.21 -19.75
N GLN A 90 -16.22 -26.47 -19.96
CA GLN A 90 -17.63 -26.87 -19.92
C GLN A 90 -17.82 -28.22 -19.20
N GLY A 91 -18.86 -28.30 -18.36
CA GLY A 91 -19.29 -29.55 -17.72
C GLY A 91 -18.56 -29.92 -16.43
N GLU A 92 -18.79 -31.14 -15.91
CA GLU A 92 -18.29 -31.58 -14.59
C GLU A 92 -16.76 -31.68 -14.50
N ASP A 93 -16.07 -31.85 -15.64
CA ASP A 93 -14.61 -31.96 -15.72
C ASP A 93 -13.93 -30.64 -16.19
N ALA A 94 -14.64 -29.50 -16.09
CA ALA A 94 -14.14 -28.22 -16.58
C ALA A 94 -12.81 -27.81 -15.91
N GLU A 95 -11.83 -27.45 -16.75
CA GLU A 95 -10.48 -27.15 -16.28
C GLU A 95 -10.45 -25.90 -15.39
N GLY A 96 -9.59 -25.92 -14.38
CA GLY A 96 -9.41 -24.78 -13.48
C GLY A 96 -10.64 -24.39 -12.64
N GLY A 97 -11.68 -25.24 -12.61
CA GLY A 97 -12.92 -25.00 -11.87
C GLY A 97 -13.82 -23.92 -12.47
N LEU A 98 -13.61 -23.56 -13.74
CA LEU A 98 -14.40 -22.57 -14.47
C LEU A 98 -15.32 -23.28 -15.47
N ASP A 99 -16.64 -23.17 -15.29
CA ASP A 99 -17.65 -23.69 -16.23
C ASP A 99 -18.35 -22.54 -16.98
N LEU A 100 -18.13 -22.48 -18.29
CA LEU A 100 -18.68 -21.54 -19.24
C LEU A 100 -19.73 -22.18 -20.16
N GLY A 101 -20.13 -23.44 -19.95
CA GLY A 101 -21.08 -24.14 -20.81
C GLY A 101 -22.45 -23.45 -20.94
N ASP A 102 -22.83 -22.67 -19.93
CA ASP A 102 -24.04 -21.85 -19.91
C ASP A 102 -23.77 -20.33 -20.01
N PHE A 103 -22.58 -19.91 -20.46
CA PHE A 103 -22.25 -18.49 -20.63
C PHE A 103 -23.02 -17.88 -21.82
N LYS A 104 -23.99 -17.01 -21.51
CA LYS A 104 -24.96 -16.46 -22.46
C LYS A 104 -25.07 -14.94 -22.41
N ALA A 105 -24.61 -14.29 -21.34
CA ALA A 105 -24.79 -12.84 -21.16
C ALA A 105 -23.69 -12.19 -20.31
N ALA A 106 -23.47 -10.89 -20.55
CA ALA A 106 -22.56 -10.03 -19.78
C ALA A 106 -22.85 -10.02 -18.27
N THR A 107 -24.11 -10.22 -17.86
CA THR A 107 -24.51 -10.24 -16.45
C THR A 107 -23.83 -11.37 -15.67
N GLN A 108 -23.40 -12.45 -16.32
CA GLN A 108 -22.64 -13.54 -15.70
C GLN A 108 -21.18 -13.16 -15.39
N VAL A 109 -20.67 -12.09 -15.98
CA VAL A 109 -19.37 -11.51 -15.60
C VAL A 109 -19.48 -10.87 -14.21
N VAL A 110 -20.60 -10.21 -13.95
CA VAL A 110 -20.84 -9.43 -12.72
C VAL A 110 -21.17 -10.33 -11.52
N SER A 111 -21.64 -11.56 -11.74
CA SER A 111 -21.96 -12.48 -10.65
C SER A 111 -20.74 -12.99 -9.87
N ASP A 112 -19.53 -12.92 -10.47
CA ASP A 112 -18.27 -13.29 -9.82
C ASP A 112 -17.13 -12.41 -10.35
N ILE A 113 -17.14 -11.13 -9.97
CA ILE A 113 -16.17 -10.13 -10.41
C ILE A 113 -14.73 -10.57 -10.08
N GLU A 114 -14.52 -11.21 -8.93
CA GLU A 114 -13.18 -11.63 -8.50
C GLU A 114 -12.61 -12.71 -9.42
N ALA A 115 -13.41 -13.73 -9.77
CA ALA A 115 -13.02 -14.72 -10.75
C ALA A 115 -12.78 -14.10 -12.12
N TRP A 116 -13.66 -13.21 -12.57
CA TRP A 116 -13.54 -12.58 -13.89
C TRP A 116 -12.36 -11.62 -14.00
N ASN A 117 -11.94 -10.94 -12.92
CA ASN A 117 -10.68 -10.20 -12.89
C ASN A 117 -9.49 -11.14 -13.12
N ARG A 118 -9.42 -12.28 -12.42
CA ARG A 118 -8.35 -13.29 -12.62
C ARG A 118 -8.36 -13.87 -14.03
N ILE A 119 -9.54 -14.20 -14.57
CA ILE A 119 -9.70 -14.69 -15.95
C ILE A 119 -9.20 -13.64 -16.94
N THR A 120 -9.63 -12.39 -16.77
CA THR A 120 -9.22 -11.27 -17.62
C THR A 120 -7.71 -11.08 -17.63
N ASP A 121 -7.05 -11.18 -16.48
CA ASP A 121 -5.59 -11.02 -16.40
C ASP A 121 -4.84 -12.19 -17.05
N ARG A 122 -5.38 -13.43 -16.98
CA ARG A 122 -4.85 -14.57 -17.72
C ARG A 122 -5.00 -14.42 -19.23
N ILE A 123 -6.14 -13.89 -19.69
CA ILE A 123 -6.36 -13.58 -21.11
C ILE A 123 -5.43 -12.44 -21.56
N ALA A 124 -5.35 -11.35 -20.78
CA ALA A 124 -4.52 -10.19 -21.11
C ALA A 124 -3.02 -10.52 -21.16
N SER A 125 -2.57 -11.42 -20.30
CA SER A 125 -1.19 -11.92 -20.30
C SER A 125 -0.93 -12.98 -21.36
N GLY A 126 -1.96 -13.56 -21.98
CA GLY A 126 -1.82 -14.60 -23.00
C GLY A 126 -1.57 -16.00 -22.42
N GLN A 127 -1.90 -16.22 -21.15
CA GLN A 127 -1.91 -17.57 -20.54
C GLN A 127 -3.08 -18.41 -21.01
N MET A 128 -4.17 -17.76 -21.42
CA MET A 128 -5.38 -18.39 -21.93
C MET A 128 -5.79 -17.77 -23.28
N PRO A 129 -6.21 -18.59 -24.26
CA PRO A 129 -6.20 -20.07 -24.25
C PRO A 129 -4.79 -20.68 -24.15
N PRO A 130 -4.65 -21.97 -23.77
CA PRO A 130 -3.35 -22.65 -23.72
C PRO A 130 -2.64 -22.71 -25.08
N VAL A 131 -1.31 -22.85 -25.06
CA VAL A 131 -0.45 -22.74 -26.26
C VAL A 131 -0.68 -23.86 -27.29
N ASP A 132 -1.26 -24.98 -26.87
CA ASP A 132 -1.63 -26.13 -27.69
C ASP A 132 -3.07 -26.05 -28.24
N SER A 133 -3.81 -24.98 -27.92
CA SER A 133 -5.17 -24.71 -28.36
C SER A 133 -5.23 -23.70 -29.50
N GLU A 134 -6.41 -23.51 -30.12
CA GLU A 134 -6.62 -22.47 -31.12
C GLU A 134 -6.46 -21.08 -30.49
N MET A 135 -5.43 -20.34 -30.88
CA MET A 135 -5.14 -19.02 -30.32
C MET A 135 -5.88 -17.90 -31.06
N PRO A 136 -6.59 -17.00 -30.36
CA PRO A 136 -7.17 -15.81 -30.97
C PRO A 136 -6.07 -14.84 -31.42
N THR A 137 -6.41 -13.95 -32.35
CA THR A 137 -5.51 -12.83 -32.70
C THR A 137 -5.30 -11.92 -31.50
N THR A 138 -4.13 -11.25 -31.44
CA THR A 138 -3.83 -10.28 -30.37
C THR A 138 -4.93 -9.22 -30.24
N GLU A 139 -5.45 -8.75 -31.37
CA GLU A 139 -6.55 -7.77 -31.41
C GLU A 139 -7.84 -8.33 -30.79
N ALA A 140 -8.28 -9.53 -31.21
CA ALA A 140 -9.49 -10.15 -30.67
C ALA A 140 -9.38 -10.39 -29.15
N ARG A 141 -8.20 -10.82 -28.70
CA ARG A 141 -7.89 -11.03 -27.28
C ARG A 141 -7.95 -9.73 -26.46
N LEU A 142 -7.38 -8.65 -26.99
CA LEU A 142 -7.44 -7.34 -26.32
C LEU A 142 -8.86 -6.77 -26.30
N ASN A 143 -9.66 -7.02 -27.36
CA ASN A 143 -11.06 -6.60 -27.41
C ASN A 143 -11.93 -7.32 -26.38
N VAL A 144 -11.75 -8.64 -26.15
CA VAL A 144 -12.46 -9.35 -25.07
C VAL A 144 -12.03 -8.87 -23.68
N VAL A 145 -10.75 -8.61 -23.47
CA VAL A 145 -10.24 -8.05 -22.21
C VAL A 145 -10.85 -6.68 -21.93
N ALA A 146 -10.88 -5.81 -22.95
CA ALA A 146 -11.49 -4.49 -22.84
C ALA A 146 -12.99 -4.57 -22.54
N TRP A 147 -13.71 -5.50 -23.18
CA TRP A 147 -15.13 -5.74 -22.91
C TRP A 147 -15.36 -6.21 -21.47
N ILE A 148 -14.66 -7.25 -21.00
CA ILE A 148 -14.83 -7.76 -19.61
C ILE A 148 -14.57 -6.64 -18.59
N ARG A 149 -13.46 -5.91 -18.76
CA ARG A 149 -13.11 -4.79 -17.87
C ARG A 149 -14.17 -3.69 -17.91
N SER A 150 -14.71 -3.38 -19.08
CA SER A 150 -15.79 -2.38 -19.24
C SER A 150 -17.09 -2.86 -18.58
N THR A 151 -17.45 -4.13 -18.70
CA THR A 151 -18.64 -4.72 -18.08
C THR A 151 -18.54 -4.65 -16.55
N ILE A 152 -17.40 -5.05 -15.98
CA ILE A 152 -17.14 -4.95 -14.54
C ILE A 152 -17.16 -3.47 -14.11
N HIS A 153 -16.49 -2.61 -14.86
CA HIS A 153 -16.43 -1.18 -14.56
C HIS A 153 -17.83 -0.56 -14.51
N HIS A 154 -18.69 -0.81 -15.51
CA HIS A 154 -20.05 -0.27 -15.50
C HIS A 154 -20.87 -0.81 -14.32
N ALA A 155 -20.74 -2.10 -14.02
CA ALA A 155 -21.48 -2.70 -12.91
C ALA A 155 -21.09 -2.14 -11.54
N VAL A 156 -19.84 -1.73 -11.37
CA VAL A 156 -19.27 -1.35 -10.07
C VAL A 156 -19.10 0.17 -9.91
N CYS A 157 -18.82 0.89 -11.00
CA CYS A 157 -18.39 2.27 -10.96
C CYS A 157 -19.45 3.29 -11.41
N ASP A 158 -20.52 2.86 -12.10
CA ASP A 158 -21.54 3.79 -12.62
C ASP A 158 -22.30 4.53 -11.51
N ASP A 159 -22.49 3.87 -10.35
CA ASP A 159 -23.08 4.47 -9.14
C ASP A 159 -22.08 5.30 -8.31
N GLY A 160 -20.83 5.39 -8.76
CA GLY A 160 -19.73 6.03 -8.07
C GLY A 160 -19.09 5.16 -6.98
N ALA A 161 -17.80 5.37 -6.73
CA ALA A 161 -17.08 4.66 -5.68
C ALA A 161 -17.64 4.99 -4.30
N ARG A 162 -17.92 3.95 -3.50
CA ARG A 162 -18.41 4.06 -2.13
C ARG A 162 -17.26 3.82 -1.14
N PRO A 163 -17.18 4.57 -0.04
CA PRO A 163 -16.20 4.26 0.99
C PRO A 163 -16.56 2.94 1.69
N GLY A 164 -15.54 2.14 2.01
CA GLY A 164 -15.73 0.93 2.80
C GLY A 164 -16.11 1.22 4.26
N GLY A 165 -16.42 0.12 4.96
CA GLY A 165 -16.59 0.07 6.42
C GLY A 165 -15.43 0.70 7.18
N ALA A 166 -15.71 1.51 8.21
CA ALA A 166 -14.70 1.89 9.19
C ALA A 166 -14.30 0.65 10.00
N MET A 167 -13.21 -0.02 9.58
CA MET A 167 -12.72 -1.21 10.27
C MET A 167 -12.02 -0.81 11.57
N LEU A 168 -12.28 -1.58 12.63
CA LEU A 168 -11.56 -1.40 13.88
C LEU A 168 -10.10 -1.87 13.71
N ARG A 169 -9.20 -0.93 13.46
CA ARG A 169 -7.78 -1.19 13.18
C ARG A 169 -6.92 -0.88 14.40
N ARG A 170 -6.26 -1.90 14.97
CA ARG A 170 -5.22 -1.63 15.98
C ARG A 170 -3.95 -1.11 15.32
N LEU A 171 -3.10 -0.45 16.10
CA LEU A 171 -1.73 -0.19 15.70
C LEU A 171 -1.01 -1.53 15.52
N ASN A 172 -0.35 -1.71 14.38
CA ASN A 172 0.59 -2.80 14.24
C ASN A 172 1.84 -2.52 15.11
N ARG A 173 2.72 -3.50 15.25
CA ARG A 173 3.91 -3.42 16.10
C ARG A 173 4.78 -2.19 15.81
N ALA A 174 4.97 -1.85 14.54
CA ALA A 174 5.80 -0.73 14.13
C ALA A 174 5.10 0.62 14.39
N GLU A 175 3.82 0.71 14.06
CA GLU A 175 2.98 1.89 14.33
C GLU A 175 2.87 2.18 15.83
N TYR A 176 2.74 1.14 16.67
CA TYR A 176 2.79 1.28 18.13
C TYR A 176 4.14 1.83 18.58
N ALA A 177 5.25 1.22 18.13
CA ALA A 177 6.58 1.68 18.50
C ALA A 177 6.85 3.13 18.11
N ASN A 178 6.47 3.52 16.89
CA ASN A 178 6.63 4.87 16.37
C ASN A 178 5.76 5.87 17.13
N THR A 179 4.50 5.50 17.41
CA THR A 179 3.57 6.32 18.18
C THR A 179 4.05 6.54 19.60
N VAL A 180 4.54 5.51 20.29
CA VAL A 180 5.11 5.64 21.63
C VAL A 180 6.35 6.53 21.63
N ARG A 181 7.23 6.38 20.63
CA ARG A 181 8.39 7.26 20.42
C ARG A 181 7.98 8.73 20.28
N ASP A 182 7.00 9.02 19.42
CA ASP A 182 6.54 10.40 19.17
C ASP A 182 5.73 10.98 20.34
N LEU A 183 5.00 10.14 21.07
CA LEU A 183 4.21 10.56 22.21
C LEU A 183 5.09 10.94 23.40
N LEU A 184 6.10 10.11 23.69
CA LEU A 184 6.96 10.23 24.88
C LEU A 184 8.31 10.92 24.61
N GLY A 185 8.71 11.10 23.34
CA GLY A 185 9.99 11.71 22.96
C GLY A 185 11.19 10.76 22.99
N ILE A 186 10.97 9.46 23.22
CA ILE A 186 12.03 8.47 23.47
C ILE A 186 12.61 7.87 22.19
N GLN A 187 13.85 7.39 22.24
CA GLN A 187 14.51 6.73 21.09
C GLN A 187 14.40 5.21 21.08
N ILE A 188 13.89 4.60 22.16
CA ILE A 188 13.79 3.14 22.24
C ILE A 188 12.63 2.62 21.37
N ASN A 189 12.78 1.38 20.88
CA ASN A 189 11.69 0.67 20.19
C ASN A 189 10.81 -0.03 21.23
N ALA A 190 9.75 0.64 21.68
CA ALA A 190 8.81 0.07 22.67
C ALA A 190 8.03 -1.14 22.13
N GLY A 191 7.93 -1.32 20.81
CA GLY A 191 7.18 -2.43 20.21
C GLY A 191 8.00 -3.69 19.96
N HIS A 192 9.31 -3.73 20.27
CA HIS A 192 10.18 -4.85 19.87
C HIS A 192 9.73 -6.21 20.40
N ASP A 193 9.13 -6.25 21.60
CA ASP A 193 8.63 -7.47 22.25
C ASP A 193 7.19 -7.84 21.86
N LEU A 194 6.50 -6.99 21.10
CA LEU A 194 5.18 -7.34 20.58
C LEU A 194 5.33 -8.44 19.52
N PRO A 195 4.38 -9.38 19.44
CA PRO A 195 4.34 -10.36 18.36
C PRO A 195 4.39 -9.69 16.98
N ALA A 196 4.97 -10.39 16.00
CA ALA A 196 4.95 -9.91 14.62
C ALA A 196 3.52 -10.02 14.06
N ASP A 197 3.11 -9.00 13.32
CA ASP A 197 1.83 -8.96 12.62
C ASP A 197 1.93 -9.68 11.27
N GLY A 198 0.85 -10.37 10.88
CA GLY A 198 0.72 -10.96 9.55
C GLY A 198 0.29 -9.93 8.51
N ALA A 199 0.72 -10.11 7.27
CA ALA A 199 0.26 -9.30 6.15
C ALA A 199 -1.17 -9.68 5.74
N GLY A 200 -2.00 -8.69 5.45
CA GLY A 200 -3.38 -8.84 4.98
C GLY A 200 -3.69 -7.91 3.81
N GLY A 201 -4.90 -8.03 3.27
CA GLY A 201 -5.38 -7.21 2.16
C GLY A 201 -4.41 -7.24 0.97
N GLU A 202 -3.88 -6.07 0.63
CA GLU A 202 -2.90 -5.90 -0.45
C GLU A 202 -1.47 -6.41 -0.15
N GLY A 203 -1.26 -7.09 0.98
CA GLY A 203 0.03 -7.68 1.37
C GLY A 203 0.78 -6.89 2.44
N PHE A 204 0.05 -6.17 3.31
CA PHE A 204 0.63 -5.30 4.32
C PHE A 204 0.18 -5.64 5.75
N ASP A 205 1.11 -5.51 6.69
CA ASP A 205 0.93 -5.75 8.12
C ASP A 205 0.15 -4.65 8.85
N ASN A 206 -0.31 -3.62 8.15
CA ASN A 206 -1.18 -2.58 8.69
C ASN A 206 -2.67 -2.82 8.35
N ALA A 207 -2.98 -3.92 7.66
CA ALA A 207 -4.32 -4.34 7.27
C ALA A 207 -5.17 -4.76 8.47
N ALA A 208 -6.34 -4.15 8.65
CA ALA A 208 -7.20 -4.39 9.81
C ALA A 208 -7.66 -5.86 9.94
N GLU A 209 -7.79 -6.57 8.83
CA GLU A 209 -8.26 -7.95 8.73
C GLU A 209 -7.32 -8.95 9.41
N THR A 210 -6.04 -8.64 9.59
CA THR A 210 -5.06 -9.55 10.20
C THR A 210 -4.64 -9.11 11.60
N LEU A 211 -5.08 -7.95 12.05
CA LEU A 211 -4.66 -7.31 13.29
C LEU A 211 -5.51 -7.72 14.50
N PHE A 212 -5.74 -9.02 14.66
CA PHE A 212 -6.46 -9.58 15.80
C PHE A 212 -5.74 -9.30 17.13
N VAL A 213 -6.49 -9.24 18.23
CA VAL A 213 -5.97 -9.14 19.60
C VAL A 213 -6.05 -10.51 20.27
N SER A 214 -4.90 -11.16 20.44
CA SER A 214 -4.78 -12.34 21.31
C SER A 214 -4.53 -11.93 22.77
N PRO A 215 -4.82 -12.81 23.76
CA PRO A 215 -4.56 -12.50 25.17
C PRO A 215 -3.10 -12.10 25.48
N ILE A 216 -2.13 -12.64 24.73
CA ILE A 216 -0.70 -12.33 24.88
C ILE A 216 -0.43 -10.83 24.68
N TYR A 217 -1.22 -10.15 23.84
CA TYR A 217 -1.03 -8.72 23.59
C TYR A 217 -1.30 -7.86 24.83
N ALA A 218 -2.24 -8.24 25.71
CA ALA A 218 -2.57 -7.42 26.87
C ALA A 218 -1.38 -7.27 27.83
N GLU A 219 -0.71 -8.40 28.14
CA GLU A 219 0.50 -8.42 28.95
C GLU A 219 1.64 -7.67 28.26
N LYS A 220 1.84 -7.92 26.96
CA LYS A 220 2.94 -7.31 26.20
C LYS A 220 2.78 -5.80 26.00
N TYR A 221 1.56 -5.29 25.83
CA TYR A 221 1.31 -3.85 25.78
C TYR A 221 1.57 -3.18 27.13
N LEU A 222 1.23 -3.84 28.24
CA LEU A 222 1.53 -3.31 29.57
C LEU A 222 3.03 -3.28 29.84
N GLU A 223 3.75 -4.36 29.53
CA GLU A 223 5.23 -4.42 29.64
C GLU A 223 5.89 -3.34 28.78
N ALA A 224 5.44 -3.18 27.54
CA ALA A 224 5.94 -2.17 26.62
C ALA A 224 5.69 -0.74 27.14
N ALA A 225 4.47 -0.45 27.62
CA ALA A 225 4.13 0.85 28.18
C ALA A 225 4.96 1.17 29.44
N GLN A 226 5.10 0.21 30.36
CA GLN A 226 5.91 0.35 31.57
C GLN A 226 7.38 0.58 31.26
N SER A 227 7.94 -0.18 30.31
CA SER A 227 9.31 -0.03 29.87
C SER A 227 9.54 1.34 29.22
N ALA A 228 8.64 1.76 28.33
CA ALA A 228 8.70 3.05 27.64
C ALA A 228 8.64 4.24 28.59
N LEU A 229 7.66 4.28 29.49
CA LEU A 229 7.52 5.32 30.50
C LEU A 229 8.68 5.30 31.50
N GLY A 230 9.14 4.11 31.90
CA GLY A 230 10.29 3.95 32.78
C GLY A 230 11.58 4.54 32.20
N HIS A 231 11.75 4.48 30.87
CA HIS A 231 12.86 5.17 30.19
C HIS A 231 12.61 6.67 30.07
N ALA A 232 11.42 7.08 29.62
CA ALA A 232 11.09 8.48 29.37
C ALA A 232 11.20 9.35 30.64
N LEU A 233 10.75 8.83 31.79
CA LEU A 233 10.78 9.56 33.05
C LEU A 233 12.19 9.68 33.67
N LYS A 234 13.18 8.89 33.19
CA LYS A 234 14.58 8.98 33.62
C LYS A 234 15.37 10.05 32.87
N ASP A 235 15.07 10.31 31.60
CA ASP A 235 15.70 11.40 30.84
C ASP A 235 15.05 12.75 31.20
N PRO A 236 15.80 13.77 31.66
CA PRO A 236 15.22 15.05 32.06
C PRO A 236 14.50 15.81 30.94
N ARG A 237 14.87 15.60 29.67
CA ARG A 237 14.21 16.25 28.52
C ARG A 237 12.88 15.57 28.22
N ASP A 238 12.86 14.25 28.16
CA ASP A 238 11.66 13.47 27.86
C ASP A 238 10.64 13.60 29.00
N ARG A 239 11.12 13.55 30.26
CA ARG A 239 10.29 13.79 31.45
C ARG A 239 9.55 15.12 31.38
N LYS A 240 10.18 16.21 30.92
CA LYS A 240 9.53 17.54 30.78
C LYS A 240 8.48 17.59 29.67
N GLN A 241 8.59 16.72 28.66
CA GLN A 241 7.56 16.61 27.62
C GLN A 241 6.30 15.92 28.14
N ILE A 242 6.47 14.98 29.07
CA ILE A 242 5.37 14.23 29.69
C ILE A 242 4.78 15.01 30.86
N LEU A 243 5.60 15.37 31.84
CA LEU A 243 5.22 16.10 33.06
C LEU A 243 5.28 17.61 32.82
N VAL A 244 4.29 18.11 32.09
CA VAL A 244 4.12 19.54 31.77
C VAL A 244 3.72 20.40 32.99
N ALA A 245 3.34 19.77 34.10
CA ALA A 245 3.03 20.40 35.38
C ALA A 245 3.42 19.44 36.51
N GLU A 246 3.91 20.00 37.60
CA GLU A 246 4.17 19.30 38.86
C GLU A 246 3.45 20.03 40.01
N PRO A 247 3.22 19.38 41.16
CA PRO A 247 2.65 20.02 42.35
C PRO A 247 3.62 21.06 42.91
N ASP A 248 3.08 22.16 43.42
CA ASP A 248 3.83 23.23 44.07
C ASP A 248 2.97 23.93 45.15
N ASP A 249 3.50 24.95 45.82
CA ASP A 249 2.80 25.67 46.90
C ASP A 249 1.42 26.24 46.49
N LYS A 250 1.18 26.41 45.17
CA LYS A 250 -0.06 26.98 44.61
C LYS A 250 -0.88 25.97 43.83
N ARG A 251 -0.35 24.77 43.57
CA ARG A 251 -0.99 23.75 42.75
C ARG A 251 -0.99 22.41 43.47
N SER A 252 -2.19 21.92 43.76
CA SER A 252 -2.38 20.58 44.32
C SER A 252 -1.90 19.48 43.35
N PRO A 253 -1.58 18.28 43.88
CA PRO A 253 -1.25 17.12 43.06
C PRO A 253 -2.32 16.78 42.02
N GLN A 254 -3.59 16.88 42.38
CA GLN A 254 -4.73 16.62 41.51
C GLN A 254 -4.84 17.65 40.38
N GLU A 255 -4.62 18.93 40.68
CA GLU A 255 -4.59 19.98 39.64
C GLU A 255 -3.42 19.78 38.68
N ALA A 256 -2.23 19.40 39.19
CA ALA A 256 -1.09 19.06 38.35
C ALA A 256 -1.37 17.85 37.46
N ALA A 257 -1.96 16.78 38.01
CA ALA A 257 -2.35 15.58 37.27
C ALA A 257 -3.35 15.89 36.16
N ARG A 258 -4.39 16.69 36.46
CA ARG A 258 -5.37 17.12 35.45
C ARG A 258 -4.72 17.90 34.31
N ILE A 259 -3.79 18.82 34.59
CA ILE A 259 -3.06 19.57 33.54
C ILE A 259 -2.18 18.64 32.68
N VAL A 260 -1.55 17.64 33.29
CA VAL A 260 -0.75 16.65 32.54
C VAL A 260 -1.65 15.82 31.64
N LEU A 261 -2.72 15.23 32.20
CA LEU A 261 -3.63 14.35 31.48
C LEU A 261 -4.40 15.08 30.38
N SER A 262 -4.82 16.34 30.60
CA SER A 262 -5.52 17.13 29.59
C SER A 262 -4.66 17.44 28.35
N LYS A 263 -3.33 17.45 28.48
CA LYS A 263 -2.41 17.59 27.33
C LYS A 263 -1.98 16.25 26.75
N PHE A 264 -1.91 15.21 27.58
CA PHE A 264 -1.46 13.88 27.17
C PHE A 264 -2.54 13.11 26.40
N LEU A 265 -3.77 13.05 26.93
CA LEU A 265 -4.83 12.19 26.41
C LEU A 265 -5.26 12.54 24.98
N PRO A 266 -5.43 13.82 24.57
CA PRO A 266 -5.79 14.13 23.18
C PRO A 266 -4.74 13.66 22.17
N ARG A 267 -3.46 13.75 22.54
CA ARG A 267 -2.35 13.24 21.72
C ARG A 267 -2.33 11.72 21.68
N ALA A 268 -2.50 11.07 22.85
CA ALA A 268 -2.51 9.62 22.97
C ALA A 268 -3.67 8.97 22.20
N PHE A 269 -4.87 9.53 22.29
CA PHE A 269 -6.07 9.01 21.64
C PHE A 269 -6.30 9.60 20.24
N ARG A 270 -5.48 10.58 19.84
CA ARG A 270 -5.51 11.23 18.52
C ARG A 270 -6.86 11.85 18.17
N ARG A 271 -7.59 12.31 19.19
CA ARG A 271 -8.90 12.95 19.08
C ARG A 271 -9.13 13.94 20.23
N PRO A 272 -10.13 14.82 20.14
CA PRO A 272 -10.56 15.61 21.30
C PRO A 272 -10.98 14.68 22.45
N VAL A 273 -10.63 15.09 23.67
CA VAL A 273 -10.97 14.40 24.91
C VAL A 273 -11.67 15.42 25.79
N ASP A 274 -12.88 15.09 26.24
CA ASP A 274 -13.66 15.98 27.11
C ASP A 274 -13.22 15.90 28.58
N ASP A 275 -13.66 16.87 29.38
CA ASP A 275 -13.28 16.96 30.80
C ASP A 275 -13.72 15.74 31.61
N ALA A 276 -14.84 15.10 31.24
CA ALA A 276 -15.33 13.90 31.93
C ALA A 276 -14.41 12.70 31.67
N GLU A 277 -13.89 12.56 30.45
CA GLU A 277 -12.91 11.55 30.11
C GLU A 277 -11.55 11.84 30.77
N VAL A 278 -11.10 13.10 30.83
CA VAL A 278 -9.91 13.47 31.63
C VAL A 278 -10.10 13.06 33.09
N GLU A 279 -11.28 13.33 33.65
CA GLU A 279 -11.60 13.01 35.04
C GLU A 279 -11.48 11.51 35.35
N GLN A 280 -11.85 10.64 34.42
CA GLN A 280 -11.70 9.18 34.59
C GLN A 280 -10.25 8.78 34.82
N TYR A 281 -9.28 9.43 34.16
CA TYR A 281 -7.85 9.16 34.36
C TYR A 281 -7.29 9.87 35.60
N VAL A 282 -7.82 11.04 35.98
CA VAL A 282 -7.50 11.69 37.26
C VAL A 282 -7.92 10.80 38.44
N GLN A 283 -9.07 10.13 38.35
CA GLN A 283 -9.50 9.17 39.37
C GLN A 283 -8.58 7.93 39.46
N LEU A 284 -7.90 7.53 38.37
CA LEU A 284 -6.86 6.49 38.43
C LEU A 284 -5.60 6.99 39.13
N PHE A 285 -5.23 8.25 38.89
CA PHE A 285 -4.17 8.92 39.64
C PHE A 285 -4.48 8.96 41.14
N ASP A 286 -5.69 9.41 41.52
CA ASP A 286 -6.09 9.57 42.92
C ASP A 286 -5.99 8.26 43.70
N LYS A 287 -6.44 7.15 43.11
CA LYS A 287 -6.36 5.80 43.72
C LYS A 287 -4.95 5.38 44.12
N VAL A 288 -3.94 5.78 43.35
CA VAL A 288 -2.53 5.47 43.64
C VAL A 288 -1.94 6.52 44.57
N TYR A 289 -2.29 7.79 44.36
CA TYR A 289 -1.80 8.89 45.20
C TYR A 289 -2.27 8.78 46.66
N GLU A 290 -3.50 8.35 46.91
CA GLU A 290 -4.05 8.12 48.25
C GLU A 290 -3.28 7.05 49.05
N GLN A 291 -2.56 6.14 48.38
CA GLN A 291 -1.81 5.07 49.03
C GLN A 291 -0.38 5.49 49.38
N ASP A 292 0.30 6.11 48.42
CA ASP A 292 1.75 6.35 48.51
C ASP A 292 2.12 7.83 48.70
N GLU A 293 1.17 8.76 48.51
CA GLU A 293 1.37 10.22 48.53
C GLU A 293 2.51 10.71 47.61
N MET A 294 2.84 9.94 46.57
CA MET A 294 3.88 10.28 45.61
C MET A 294 3.27 10.63 44.24
N PHE A 295 3.52 11.86 43.79
CA PHE A 295 2.97 12.36 42.53
C PHE A 295 3.45 11.55 41.31
N VAL A 296 4.76 11.32 41.17
CA VAL A 296 5.34 10.71 39.97
C VAL A 296 4.87 9.26 39.75
N PRO A 297 4.84 8.36 40.75
CA PRO A 297 4.25 7.03 40.61
C PRO A 297 2.75 7.06 40.25
N ALA A 298 1.98 7.94 40.88
CA ALA A 298 0.54 8.04 40.62
C ALA A 298 0.23 8.53 39.20
N ILE A 299 0.93 9.56 38.71
CA ILE A 299 0.71 10.07 37.35
C ILE A 299 1.22 9.10 36.30
N ARG A 300 2.32 8.39 36.60
CA ARG A 300 2.83 7.31 35.77
C ARG A 300 1.76 6.21 35.59
N PHE A 301 1.11 5.78 36.66
CA PHE A 301 0.06 4.76 36.58
C PHE A 301 -1.11 5.19 35.68
N ALA A 302 -1.60 6.42 35.82
CA ALA A 302 -2.67 6.95 34.97
C ALA A 302 -2.26 7.01 33.48
N ILE A 303 -1.01 7.36 33.19
CA ILE A 303 -0.48 7.39 31.82
C ILE A 303 -0.30 5.97 31.27
N GLU A 304 0.20 5.02 32.08
CA GLU A 304 0.29 3.60 31.69
C GLU A 304 -1.09 3.05 31.33
N ALA A 305 -2.12 3.34 32.13
CA ALA A 305 -3.50 2.96 31.84
C ALA A 305 -4.02 3.55 30.52
N ALA A 306 -3.67 4.80 30.20
CA ALA A 306 -4.01 5.40 28.91
C ALA A 306 -3.31 4.69 27.74
N MET A 307 -2.04 4.29 27.89
CA MET A 307 -1.25 3.63 26.84
C MET A 307 -1.64 2.17 26.56
N VAL A 308 -2.42 1.54 27.43
CA VAL A 308 -2.99 0.19 27.20
C VAL A 308 -4.49 0.21 26.91
N SER A 309 -5.09 1.41 26.89
CA SER A 309 -6.50 1.59 26.55
C SER A 309 -6.75 1.26 25.08
N PRO A 310 -7.90 0.67 24.72
CA PRO A 310 -8.31 0.52 23.32
C PRO A 310 -8.29 1.85 22.55
N LYS A 311 -8.54 2.98 23.24
CA LYS A 311 -8.49 4.33 22.67
C LYS A 311 -7.07 4.75 22.22
N PHE A 312 -6.03 4.13 22.78
CA PHE A 312 -4.64 4.29 22.35
C PHE A 312 -4.19 3.18 21.40
N LEU A 313 -4.60 1.94 21.66
CA LEU A 313 -4.15 0.78 20.87
C LEU A 313 -4.79 0.73 19.48
N PHE A 314 -5.92 1.41 19.28
CA PHE A 314 -6.62 1.46 18.00
C PHE A 314 -6.57 2.85 17.38
N ILE A 315 -6.62 2.88 16.05
CA ILE A 315 -7.00 4.08 15.31
C ILE A 315 -8.51 4.15 15.41
N TRP A 316 -8.95 5.03 16.29
CA TRP A 316 -10.36 5.23 16.52
C TRP A 316 -10.97 6.05 15.39
N GLU A 317 -11.98 5.48 14.75
CA GLU A 317 -12.92 6.21 13.92
C GLU A 317 -14.32 6.02 14.51
N GLU A 318 -15.10 7.09 14.59
CA GLU A 318 -16.48 6.99 15.04
C GLU A 318 -17.28 6.09 14.10
N PRO A 319 -18.12 5.18 14.63
CA PRO A 319 -18.98 4.35 13.82
C PRO A 319 -19.82 5.19 12.85
N ALA A 320 -19.85 4.79 11.58
CA ALA A 320 -20.69 5.41 10.57
C ALA A 320 -22.02 4.66 10.43
N GLY A 321 -23.10 5.39 10.13
CA GLY A 321 -24.37 4.80 9.71
C GLY A 321 -24.31 4.29 8.26
N PRO A 322 -25.44 3.82 7.70
CA PRO A 322 -25.49 3.33 6.32
C PRO A 322 -25.27 4.42 5.27
N GLU A 323 -25.29 5.69 5.68
CA GLU A 323 -25.01 6.82 4.80
C GLU A 323 -23.51 7.14 4.77
N GLN A 324 -23.02 7.48 3.58
CA GLN A 324 -21.67 7.98 3.39
C GLN A 324 -21.46 9.26 4.21
N THR A 325 -20.51 9.21 5.13
CA THR A 325 -20.19 10.31 6.05
C THR A 325 -18.73 10.74 5.86
N LEU A 326 -18.51 12.06 5.79
CA LEU A 326 -17.16 12.64 5.79
C LEU A 326 -16.49 12.35 7.13
N ILE A 327 -15.26 11.84 7.11
CA ILE A 327 -14.51 11.60 8.37
C ILE A 327 -14.27 12.93 9.10
N SER A 328 -14.10 12.88 10.41
CA SER A 328 -13.78 14.07 11.19
C SER A 328 -12.38 14.61 10.84
N GLN A 329 -12.12 15.85 11.25
CA GLN A 329 -10.82 16.50 11.06
C GLN A 329 -9.67 15.73 11.74
N HIS A 330 -9.94 15.10 12.89
CA HIS A 330 -8.94 14.34 13.65
C HIS A 330 -8.74 12.93 13.07
N GLU A 331 -9.80 12.33 12.53
CA GLU A 331 -9.70 11.10 11.73
C GLU A 331 -8.85 11.36 10.47
N MET A 332 -9.06 12.48 9.78
CA MET A 332 -8.24 12.85 8.63
C MET A 332 -6.76 13.08 8.99
N ALA A 333 -6.48 13.76 10.11
CA ALA A 333 -5.11 13.89 10.64
C ALA A 333 -4.48 12.51 10.89
N SER A 334 -5.24 11.59 11.50
CA SER A 334 -4.79 10.23 11.79
C SER A 334 -4.55 9.44 10.51
N ARG A 335 -5.49 9.40 9.56
CA ARG A 335 -5.31 8.73 8.27
C ARG A 335 -4.07 9.24 7.52
N LEU A 336 -3.88 10.56 7.44
CA LEU A 336 -2.68 11.14 6.82
C LEU A 336 -1.38 10.70 7.52
N SER A 337 -1.33 10.80 8.85
CA SER A 337 -0.12 10.49 9.62
C SER A 337 0.26 9.00 9.61
N TYR A 338 -0.70 8.10 9.74
CA TYR A 338 -0.41 6.67 9.67
C TYR A 338 -0.10 6.19 8.26
N PHE A 339 -0.72 6.79 7.24
CA PHE A 339 -0.34 6.51 5.85
C PHE A 339 1.10 6.96 5.58
N LEU A 340 1.43 8.23 5.83
CA LEU A 340 2.69 8.82 5.36
C LEU A 340 3.86 8.68 6.33
N TRP A 341 3.62 8.38 7.60
CA TRP A 341 4.65 8.30 8.65
C TRP A 341 4.57 7.04 9.53
N ALA A 342 3.53 6.20 9.39
CA ALA A 342 3.29 5.05 10.27
C ALA A 342 3.39 5.42 11.77
N SER A 343 2.88 6.60 12.13
CA SER A 343 2.91 7.17 13.47
C SER A 343 1.79 8.19 13.66
N MET A 344 1.61 8.66 14.90
CA MET A 344 0.60 9.65 15.24
C MET A 344 0.79 11.01 14.54
N PRO A 345 -0.30 11.83 14.43
CA PRO A 345 -0.20 13.19 13.93
C PRO A 345 0.80 14.02 14.72
N ASP A 346 1.48 14.93 14.03
CA ASP A 346 2.33 15.91 14.69
C ASP A 346 1.50 17.13 15.16
N ARG A 347 2.15 18.05 15.87
CA ARG A 347 1.49 19.24 16.41
C ARG A 347 0.79 20.07 15.31
N GLN A 348 1.38 20.16 14.12
CA GLN A 348 0.80 20.93 13.03
C GLN A 348 -0.48 20.27 12.49
N LEU A 349 -0.50 18.94 12.32
CA LEU A 349 -1.72 18.24 11.92
C LEU A 349 -2.81 18.33 12.99
N PHE A 350 -2.48 18.18 14.27
CA PHE A 350 -3.46 18.38 15.36
C PHE A 350 -4.05 19.78 15.34
N GLN A 351 -3.21 20.82 15.20
CA GLN A 351 -3.67 22.20 15.13
C GLN A 351 -4.58 22.44 13.90
N LEU A 352 -4.22 21.93 12.73
CA LEU A 352 -5.07 22.05 11.53
C LEU A 352 -6.40 21.30 11.69
N ALA A 353 -6.40 20.19 12.44
CA ALA A 353 -7.62 19.46 12.76
C ALA A 353 -8.53 20.26 13.69
N GLU A 354 -7.98 20.86 14.74
CA GLU A 354 -8.67 21.76 15.67
C GLU A 354 -9.24 23.00 14.95
N GLU A 355 -8.49 23.54 13.98
CA GLU A 355 -8.90 24.69 13.16
C GLU A 355 -9.91 24.33 12.05
N GLY A 356 -10.24 23.05 11.86
CA GLY A 356 -11.20 22.61 10.85
C GLY A 356 -10.68 22.66 9.41
N LYS A 357 -9.36 22.63 9.20
CA LYS A 357 -8.72 22.90 7.89
C LYS A 357 -8.32 21.65 7.09
N LEU A 358 -8.39 20.45 7.66
CA LEU A 358 -7.93 19.21 7.02
C LEU A 358 -8.91 18.62 5.99
N HIS A 359 -9.94 19.37 5.59
CA HIS A 359 -10.76 19.03 4.41
C HIS A 359 -10.54 19.97 3.22
N ASP A 360 -9.79 21.06 3.42
CA ASP A 360 -9.36 21.94 2.35
C ASP A 360 -8.28 21.24 1.52
N LYS A 361 -8.50 21.13 0.20
CA LYS A 361 -7.60 20.42 -0.71
C LYS A 361 -6.22 21.08 -0.81
N ASP A 362 -6.13 22.40 -0.73
CA ASP A 362 -4.86 23.13 -0.78
C ASP A 362 -4.07 22.94 0.51
N VAL A 363 -4.77 22.88 1.66
CA VAL A 363 -4.15 22.56 2.94
C VAL A 363 -3.63 21.13 2.93
N ILE A 364 -4.43 20.16 2.48
CA ILE A 364 -4.00 18.76 2.35
C ILE A 364 -2.78 18.67 1.44
N ALA A 365 -2.80 19.31 0.27
CA ALA A 365 -1.67 19.27 -0.66
C ALA A 365 -0.38 19.80 -0.04
N LYS A 366 -0.45 20.94 0.68
CA LYS A 366 0.70 21.48 1.42
C LYS A 366 1.18 20.53 2.52
N GLN A 367 0.26 19.86 3.22
CA GLN A 367 0.63 18.88 4.24
C GLN A 367 1.26 17.63 3.65
N VAL A 368 0.74 17.08 2.54
CA VAL A 368 1.37 15.94 1.86
C VAL A 368 2.80 16.26 1.45
N VAL A 369 3.04 17.40 0.78
CA VAL A 369 4.40 17.81 0.40
C VAL A 369 5.31 17.91 1.63
N ARG A 370 4.85 18.59 2.69
CA ARG A 370 5.60 18.71 3.96
C ARG A 370 5.92 17.35 4.57
N MET A 371 4.95 16.44 4.56
CA MET A 371 5.08 15.12 5.19
C MET A 371 5.99 14.18 4.39
N LEU A 372 6.10 14.38 3.07
CA LEU A 372 7.01 13.67 2.19
C LEU A 372 8.41 14.29 2.14
N GLU A 373 8.64 15.46 2.77
CA GLU A 373 9.98 16.05 2.83
C GLU A 373 10.99 15.09 3.47
N SER A 374 12.11 14.86 2.77
CA SER A 374 13.25 14.11 3.28
C SER A 374 14.52 14.93 3.11
N LYS A 375 14.94 15.62 4.18
CA LYS A 375 16.15 16.46 4.18
C LYS A 375 17.38 15.65 4.54
N ILE A 376 18.39 15.74 3.69
CA ILE A 376 19.74 15.23 3.95
C ILE A 376 20.55 16.37 4.59
N ASP A 377 21.13 16.14 5.78
CA ASP A 377 22.03 17.11 6.41
C ASP A 377 23.39 17.17 5.68
N ASP A 378 24.21 18.19 5.97
CA ASP A 378 25.53 18.38 5.33
C ASP A 378 26.50 17.19 5.51
N ARG A 379 26.18 16.26 6.42
CA ARG A 379 26.96 15.04 6.69
C ARG A 379 26.40 13.82 5.95
N GLY A 380 25.33 14.00 5.19
CA GLY A 380 24.65 12.96 4.44
C GLY A 380 23.55 12.24 5.22
N HIS A 381 23.21 12.63 6.47
CA HIS A 381 22.18 11.93 7.25
C HIS A 381 20.79 12.52 7.02
N ARG A 382 19.80 11.64 6.87
CA ARG A 382 18.38 12.01 6.88
C ARG A 382 17.88 12.11 8.32
N ARG A 383 17.93 13.30 8.93
CA ARG A 383 17.44 13.51 10.31
C ARG A 383 15.97 13.94 10.29
N GLY A 384 15.12 13.21 11.01
CA GLY A 384 13.73 13.60 11.26
C GLY A 384 12.76 13.41 10.08
N ALA A 385 13.19 12.73 9.01
CA ALA A 385 12.34 12.39 7.87
C ALA A 385 11.42 11.20 8.21
N LYS A 386 10.25 11.48 8.77
CA LYS A 386 9.28 10.43 9.14
C LYS A 386 8.77 9.64 7.93
N VAL A 387 8.84 10.22 6.72
CA VAL A 387 8.56 9.51 5.45
C VAL A 387 9.42 8.27 5.26
N HIS A 388 10.61 8.21 5.87
CA HIS A 388 11.47 7.04 5.84
C HIS A 388 10.78 5.80 6.42
N GLU A 389 9.99 5.94 7.49
CA GLU A 389 9.24 4.82 8.06
C GLU A 389 8.19 4.31 7.08
N PHE A 390 7.44 5.21 6.44
CA PHE A 390 6.50 4.83 5.37
C PHE A 390 7.22 4.11 4.22
N ALA A 391 8.29 4.69 3.68
CA ALA A 391 9.06 4.08 2.59
C ALA A 391 9.56 2.69 3.00
N THR A 392 10.08 2.54 4.22
CA THR A 392 10.57 1.26 4.74
C THR A 392 9.44 0.25 4.85
N ARG A 393 8.34 0.60 5.52
CA ARG A 393 7.23 -0.33 5.77
C ARG A 393 6.55 -0.77 4.48
N PHE A 394 6.38 0.15 3.52
CA PHE A 394 5.79 -0.15 2.22
C PHE A 394 6.72 -1.02 1.37
N ILE A 395 7.95 -0.57 1.12
CA ILE A 395 8.89 -1.22 0.19
C ILE A 395 9.34 -2.59 0.68
N GLU A 396 9.63 -2.75 1.97
CA GLU A 396 10.10 -4.03 2.48
C GLU A 396 9.02 -5.13 2.35
N GLN A 397 7.75 -4.75 2.45
CA GLN A 397 6.60 -5.66 2.32
C GLN A 397 6.24 -5.91 0.87
N TRP A 398 6.06 -4.84 0.10
CA TRP A 398 5.71 -4.94 -1.31
C TRP A 398 6.74 -5.77 -2.09
N LEU A 399 8.03 -5.52 -1.86
CA LEU A 399 9.10 -6.24 -2.58
C LEU A 399 9.48 -7.57 -1.91
N GLY A 400 8.94 -7.89 -0.74
CA GLY A 400 9.31 -9.09 0.04
C GLY A 400 10.73 -9.06 0.64
N THR A 401 11.40 -7.90 0.65
CA THR A 401 12.82 -7.79 1.06
C THR A 401 13.04 -7.96 2.56
N ARG A 402 11.97 -8.00 3.39
CA ARG A 402 12.04 -8.45 4.79
C ARG A 402 12.61 -9.86 4.93
N ALA A 403 12.47 -10.69 3.89
CA ALA A 403 12.99 -12.05 3.87
C ALA A 403 14.52 -12.13 3.96
N LEU A 404 15.23 -11.08 3.50
CA LEU A 404 16.68 -11.06 3.49
C LEU A 404 17.23 -11.12 4.93
N GLY A 405 18.17 -12.04 5.19
CA GLY A 405 18.76 -12.26 6.52
C GLY A 405 17.87 -13.03 7.50
N ARG A 406 16.64 -13.37 7.10
CA ARG A 406 15.67 -14.15 7.88
C ARG A 406 15.36 -15.45 7.15
N GLU A 407 14.29 -15.47 6.36
CA GLU A 407 13.84 -16.60 5.55
C GLU A 407 14.81 -16.89 4.39
N PHE A 408 15.45 -15.85 3.83
CA PHE A 408 16.47 -15.98 2.82
C PHE A 408 17.86 -15.64 3.38
N LYS A 409 18.78 -16.60 3.28
CA LYS A 409 20.20 -16.42 3.58
C LYS A 409 21.02 -17.09 2.47
N PRO A 410 21.87 -16.35 1.73
CA PRO A 410 22.73 -16.96 0.73
C PRO A 410 23.60 -18.06 1.33
N ASP A 411 23.79 -19.13 0.56
CA ASP A 411 24.71 -20.19 0.94
C ASP A 411 26.16 -19.67 0.86
N GLU A 412 26.93 -19.84 1.95
CA GLU A 412 28.32 -19.39 2.03
C GLU A 412 29.23 -20.08 1.01
N SER A 413 28.88 -21.28 0.57
CA SER A 413 29.62 -22.02 -0.47
C SER A 413 29.51 -21.34 -1.84
N VAL A 414 28.40 -20.65 -2.10
CA VAL A 414 28.12 -19.95 -3.35
C VAL A 414 28.57 -18.48 -3.26
N ILE A 415 28.29 -17.84 -2.12
CA ILE A 415 28.61 -16.43 -1.87
C ILE A 415 29.58 -16.30 -0.68
N ARG A 416 30.87 -16.46 -0.95
CA ARG A 416 31.94 -16.42 0.07
C ARG A 416 32.10 -15.08 0.82
N ARG A 417 31.45 -14.00 0.39
CA ARG A 417 31.60 -12.63 0.97
C ARG A 417 30.23 -11.95 1.13
N PHE A 418 29.30 -12.61 1.80
CA PHE A 418 28.05 -12.01 2.24
C PHE A 418 28.18 -11.64 3.73
N ASP A 419 28.34 -10.35 4.04
CA ASP A 419 28.44 -9.85 5.40
C ASP A 419 27.19 -9.01 5.78
N SER A 420 27.02 -8.73 7.08
CA SER A 420 25.87 -7.97 7.59
C SER A 420 25.80 -6.53 7.04
N GLU A 421 26.93 -5.96 6.63
CA GLU A 421 27.01 -4.61 6.06
C GLU A 421 26.56 -4.58 4.59
N LEU A 422 26.86 -5.62 3.82
CA LEU A 422 26.30 -5.83 2.49
C LEU A 422 24.81 -6.11 2.58
N GLU A 423 24.37 -7.00 3.49
CA GLU A 423 22.94 -7.26 3.72
C GLU A 423 22.19 -5.96 4.08
N GLY A 424 22.74 -5.16 5.00
CA GLY A 424 22.18 -3.86 5.35
C GLY A 424 22.14 -2.90 4.16
N GLY A 425 23.20 -2.86 3.34
CA GLY A 425 23.24 -2.09 2.11
C GLY A 425 22.17 -2.51 1.10
N MET A 426 21.95 -3.80 0.94
CA MET A 426 20.92 -4.35 0.05
C MET A 426 19.51 -3.96 0.52
N LYS A 427 19.21 -4.08 1.81
CA LYS A 427 17.89 -3.72 2.37
C LYS A 427 17.57 -2.24 2.24
N ILE A 428 18.58 -1.39 2.46
CA ILE A 428 18.37 0.06 2.53
C ILE A 428 18.29 0.72 1.15
N GLU A 429 18.88 0.11 0.10
CA GLU A 429 18.84 0.61 -1.28
C GLU A 429 17.41 0.91 -1.77
N PRO A 430 16.48 -0.07 -1.85
CA PRO A 430 15.14 0.17 -2.40
C PRO A 430 14.34 1.17 -1.54
N VAL A 431 14.56 1.17 -0.23
CA VAL A 431 13.90 2.10 0.71
C VAL A 431 14.32 3.54 0.42
N PHE A 432 15.62 3.82 0.36
CA PHE A 432 16.12 5.17 0.07
C PHE A 432 15.80 5.61 -1.35
N PHE A 433 15.80 4.67 -2.30
CA PHE A 433 15.41 4.95 -3.67
C PHE A 433 13.95 5.42 -3.73
N PHE A 434 13.03 4.69 -3.13
CA PHE A 434 11.61 5.06 -3.11
C PHE A 434 11.34 6.35 -2.33
N GLU A 435 12.01 6.54 -1.19
CA GLU A 435 11.94 7.78 -0.41
C GLU A 435 12.35 9.01 -1.25
N ASP A 436 13.40 8.88 -2.09
CA ASP A 436 13.81 9.93 -3.01
C ASP A 436 12.77 10.20 -4.09
N LEU A 437 12.11 9.16 -4.62
CA LEU A 437 11.03 9.34 -5.60
C LEU A 437 9.89 10.18 -5.02
N LEU A 438 9.52 9.91 -3.76
CA LEU A 438 8.47 10.66 -3.04
C LEU A 438 8.89 12.10 -2.77
N ALA A 439 10.09 12.30 -2.18
CA ALA A 439 10.55 13.61 -1.74
C ALA A 439 10.83 14.55 -2.93
N GLU A 440 11.47 14.06 -3.99
CA GLU A 440 11.84 14.84 -5.17
C GLU A 440 10.75 14.84 -6.26
N ASN A 441 9.57 14.28 -5.97
CA ASN A 441 8.46 14.12 -6.90
C ASN A 441 8.90 13.56 -8.27
N ARG A 442 9.65 12.45 -8.25
CA ARG A 442 10.11 11.79 -9.48
C ARG A 442 9.00 10.91 -10.05
N SER A 443 9.16 10.53 -11.31
CA SER A 443 8.23 9.58 -11.95
C SER A 443 8.38 8.20 -11.31
N LEU A 444 7.26 7.55 -11.01
CA LEU A 444 7.19 6.18 -10.49
C LEU A 444 7.76 5.15 -11.47
N LEU A 445 7.85 5.48 -12.76
CA LEU A 445 8.49 4.62 -13.77
C LEU A 445 10.00 4.41 -13.52
N ASN A 446 10.61 5.24 -12.66
CA ASN A 446 11.98 5.02 -12.17
C ASN A 446 12.13 3.67 -11.43
N LEU A 447 11.03 3.10 -10.91
CA LEU A 447 11.03 1.77 -10.32
C LEU A 447 11.27 0.66 -11.37
N ILE A 448 10.97 0.90 -12.65
CA ILE A 448 11.27 -0.04 -13.73
C ILE A 448 12.68 0.22 -14.27
N ASP A 449 12.97 1.47 -14.65
CA ASP A 449 14.27 1.85 -15.19
C ASP A 449 14.70 3.24 -14.71
N SER A 450 15.94 3.36 -14.27
CA SER A 450 16.47 4.59 -13.68
C SER A 450 17.96 4.73 -13.92
N ASP A 451 18.41 5.96 -14.06
CA ASP A 451 19.80 6.35 -14.21
C ASP A 451 20.52 6.54 -12.88
N PHE A 452 19.87 6.27 -11.74
CA PHE A 452 20.49 6.35 -10.42
C PHE A 452 20.15 5.17 -9.51
N THR A 453 20.92 5.01 -8.44
CA THR A 453 20.57 4.14 -7.31
C THR A 453 21.11 4.73 -5.99
N TYR A 454 20.85 4.04 -4.88
CA TYR A 454 21.45 4.32 -3.58
C TYR A 454 22.45 3.23 -3.21
N ALA A 455 23.64 3.64 -2.76
CA ALA A 455 24.65 2.69 -2.32
C ALA A 455 25.43 3.19 -1.10
N ASN A 456 25.67 2.28 -0.15
CA ASN A 456 26.69 2.43 0.87
C ASN A 456 28.03 1.86 0.38
N SER A 457 29.06 1.88 1.23
CA SER A 457 30.40 1.42 0.85
C SER A 457 30.51 -0.06 0.50
N HIS A 458 29.71 -0.94 1.12
CA HIS A 458 29.73 -2.38 0.83
C HIS A 458 28.98 -2.66 -0.46
N LEU A 459 27.79 -2.08 -0.63
CA LEU A 459 26.99 -2.23 -1.84
C LEU A 459 27.69 -1.61 -3.07
N ALA A 460 28.34 -0.47 -2.93
CA ALA A 460 29.10 0.14 -4.04
C ALA A 460 30.24 -0.76 -4.51
N ARG A 461 30.97 -1.42 -3.59
CA ARG A 461 31.99 -2.42 -3.95
C ARG A 461 31.38 -3.64 -4.61
N HIS A 462 30.25 -4.12 -4.09
CA HIS A 462 29.49 -5.22 -4.68
C HIS A 462 29.04 -4.92 -6.12
N TYR A 463 28.63 -3.68 -6.36
CA TYR A 463 28.19 -3.19 -7.67
C TYR A 463 29.35 -2.75 -8.57
N LYS A 464 30.58 -2.73 -8.06
CA LYS A 464 31.76 -2.19 -8.75
C LYS A 464 31.61 -0.71 -9.14
N ILE A 465 30.82 0.05 -8.38
CA ILE A 465 30.65 1.49 -8.57
C ILE A 465 31.86 2.21 -7.97
N LYS A 466 32.53 3.00 -8.80
CA LYS A 466 33.69 3.80 -8.37
C LYS A 466 33.23 5.05 -7.61
N GLY A 467 33.93 5.39 -6.53
CA GLY A 467 33.66 6.60 -5.75
C GLY A 467 34.05 6.46 -4.29
N THR A 468 33.84 7.53 -3.53
CA THR A 468 34.03 7.54 -2.08
C THR A 468 32.70 7.31 -1.38
N PHE A 469 32.61 6.25 -0.58
CA PHE A 469 31.39 5.80 0.09
C PHE A 469 31.62 5.60 1.60
N ARG A 470 30.56 5.72 2.38
CA ARG A 470 30.53 5.48 3.84
C ARG A 470 29.49 4.40 4.17
N GLN A 471 29.26 4.13 5.45
CA GLN A 471 28.20 3.22 5.89
C GLN A 471 26.79 3.75 5.55
N HIS A 472 26.58 5.07 5.65
CA HIS A 472 25.31 5.66 5.23
C HIS A 472 25.19 5.64 3.69
N PRO A 473 24.06 5.18 3.14
CA PRO A 473 23.84 5.17 1.71
C PRO A 473 23.73 6.61 1.17
N LYS A 474 24.14 6.79 -0.08
CA LYS A 474 23.93 8.04 -0.83
C LYS A 474 23.46 7.74 -2.24
N ARG A 475 22.82 8.74 -2.87
CA ARG A 475 22.46 8.68 -4.29
C ARG A 475 23.73 8.60 -5.15
N VAL A 476 23.67 7.79 -6.19
CA VAL A 476 24.73 7.59 -7.18
C VAL A 476 24.11 7.59 -8.56
N GLU A 477 24.59 8.45 -9.44
CA GLU A 477 24.32 8.33 -10.88
C GLU A 477 25.01 7.06 -11.40
N LEU A 478 24.24 6.25 -12.11
CA LEU A 478 24.73 5.06 -12.78
C LEU A 478 25.43 5.47 -14.08
N PRO A 479 26.66 4.97 -14.33
CA PRO A 479 27.33 5.23 -15.59
C PRO A 479 26.53 4.71 -16.78
N GLU A 480 26.72 5.33 -17.94
CA GLU A 480 26.19 4.82 -19.20
C GLU A 480 26.65 3.37 -19.44
N GLY A 481 25.72 2.51 -19.89
CA GLY A 481 25.97 1.08 -20.05
C GLY A 481 25.95 0.27 -18.74
N SER A 482 25.55 0.87 -17.61
CA SER A 482 25.30 0.12 -16.38
C SER A 482 24.14 -0.86 -16.56
N HIS A 483 24.34 -2.11 -16.14
CA HIS A 483 23.28 -3.11 -16.11
C HIS A 483 22.26 -2.90 -14.96
N ARG A 484 22.46 -1.88 -14.13
CA ARG A 484 21.61 -1.56 -12.98
C ARG A 484 20.61 -0.44 -13.30
N GLY A 485 19.80 -0.08 -12.31
CA GLY A 485 18.73 0.91 -12.43
C GLY A 485 17.37 0.26 -12.26
N GLY A 486 16.45 0.93 -11.56
CA GLY A 486 15.16 0.35 -11.19
C GLY A 486 15.28 -0.89 -10.28
N LEU A 487 14.14 -1.45 -9.92
CA LEU A 487 14.02 -2.56 -8.97
C LEU A 487 14.72 -3.84 -9.45
N LEU A 488 14.68 -4.12 -10.76
CA LEU A 488 15.28 -5.32 -11.34
C LEU A 488 16.81 -5.33 -11.28
N GLY A 489 17.43 -4.16 -11.09
CA GLY A 489 18.87 -4.02 -10.91
C GLY A 489 19.34 -4.10 -9.45
N MET A 490 18.42 -4.17 -8.49
CA MET A 490 18.71 -4.11 -7.05
C MET A 490 18.99 -5.50 -6.47
N SER A 491 20.07 -5.61 -5.68
CA SER A 491 20.51 -6.88 -5.12
C SER A 491 19.51 -7.51 -4.15
N ALA A 492 18.76 -6.73 -3.39
CA ALA A 492 17.74 -7.28 -2.49
C ALA A 492 16.63 -8.00 -3.25
N VAL A 493 16.15 -7.41 -4.35
CA VAL A 493 15.14 -8.01 -5.23
C VAL A 493 15.68 -9.28 -5.88
N LEU A 494 16.88 -9.22 -6.45
CA LEU A 494 17.52 -10.36 -7.10
C LEU A 494 17.77 -11.54 -6.13
N ALA A 495 18.03 -11.23 -4.85
CA ALA A 495 18.19 -12.21 -3.79
C ALA A 495 16.87 -12.87 -3.39
N VAL A 496 15.86 -12.09 -3.01
CA VAL A 496 14.59 -12.67 -2.52
C VAL A 496 13.76 -13.37 -3.61
N SER A 497 14.11 -13.15 -4.88
CA SER A 497 13.55 -13.86 -6.03
C SER A 497 14.41 -15.06 -6.49
N SER A 498 15.36 -15.53 -5.67
CA SER A 498 16.23 -16.67 -5.95
C SER A 498 16.20 -17.70 -4.80
N PHE A 499 16.84 -18.86 -4.98
CA PHE A 499 17.14 -19.77 -3.88
C PHE A 499 18.47 -19.39 -3.21
N PRO A 500 18.69 -19.74 -1.93
CA PRO A 500 19.96 -19.54 -1.23
C PRO A 500 21.22 -19.99 -1.98
N HIS A 501 21.14 -21.12 -2.69
CA HIS A 501 22.27 -21.79 -3.33
C HIS A 501 22.31 -21.60 -4.86
N ARG A 502 21.27 -21.03 -5.49
CA ARG A 502 21.21 -20.87 -6.95
C ARG A 502 20.19 -19.83 -7.41
N THR A 503 20.40 -19.29 -8.61
CA THR A 503 19.39 -18.44 -9.28
C THR A 503 18.16 -19.26 -9.66
N SER A 504 17.02 -18.58 -9.85
CA SER A 504 15.79 -19.23 -10.27
C SER A 504 15.02 -18.32 -11.25
N PRO A 505 15.09 -18.58 -12.57
CA PRO A 505 14.27 -17.88 -13.56
C PRO A 505 12.78 -17.95 -13.21
N VAL A 506 12.31 -19.10 -12.73
CA VAL A 506 10.93 -19.32 -12.31
C VAL A 506 10.52 -18.34 -11.20
N LEU A 507 11.30 -18.25 -10.10
CA LEU A 507 10.97 -17.35 -8.99
C LEU A 507 11.12 -15.87 -9.37
N ARG A 508 12.08 -15.53 -10.22
CA ARG A 508 12.27 -14.16 -10.75
C ARG A 508 11.10 -13.74 -11.63
N GLY A 509 10.69 -14.60 -12.55
CA GLY A 509 9.52 -14.40 -13.40
C GLY A 509 8.25 -14.25 -12.57
N LYS A 510 8.05 -15.14 -11.60
CA LYS A 510 6.91 -15.10 -10.67
C LYS A 510 6.89 -13.76 -9.95
N TRP A 511 8.05 -13.35 -9.40
CA TRP A 511 8.18 -12.08 -8.69
C TRP A 511 7.82 -10.90 -9.59
N ILE A 512 8.26 -10.86 -10.85
CA ILE A 512 7.88 -9.80 -11.80
C ILE A 512 6.37 -9.78 -12.03
N MET A 513 5.76 -10.94 -12.32
CA MET A 513 4.33 -11.03 -12.61
C MET A 513 3.47 -10.63 -11.41
N GLU A 514 3.77 -11.18 -10.23
CA GLU A 514 3.02 -10.94 -9.00
C GLU A 514 3.29 -9.54 -8.43
N THR A 515 4.56 -9.15 -8.28
CA THR A 515 4.96 -7.94 -7.56
C THR A 515 4.86 -6.69 -8.41
N LEU A 516 5.23 -6.76 -9.70
CA LEU A 516 5.21 -5.59 -10.58
C LEU A 516 3.91 -5.52 -11.38
N LEU A 517 3.46 -6.62 -11.99
CA LEU A 517 2.35 -6.59 -12.96
C LEU A 517 0.97 -6.93 -12.36
N GLY A 518 0.90 -7.40 -11.12
CA GLY A 518 -0.37 -7.78 -10.46
C GLY A 518 -1.02 -9.05 -11.03
N SER A 519 -0.27 -9.88 -11.75
CA SER A 519 -0.77 -11.09 -12.45
C SER A 519 -0.14 -12.37 -11.91
N ALA A 520 -0.26 -12.58 -10.59
CA ALA A 520 0.34 -13.72 -9.91
C ALA A 520 -0.05 -15.07 -10.57
N PRO A 521 0.92 -15.96 -10.82
CA PRO A 521 0.61 -17.29 -11.34
C PRO A 521 -0.13 -18.13 -10.28
N PRO A 522 -0.95 -19.12 -10.68
CA PRO A 522 -1.58 -20.05 -9.74
C PRO A 522 -0.54 -20.83 -8.92
N PRO A 523 -0.96 -21.41 -7.78
CA PRO A 523 -0.10 -22.34 -7.05
C PRO A 523 0.27 -23.54 -7.95
N PRO A 524 1.47 -24.11 -7.78
CA PRO A 524 1.90 -25.26 -8.56
C PRO A 524 0.99 -26.48 -8.29
N PRO A 525 0.80 -27.38 -9.27
CA PRO A 525 0.05 -28.62 -9.07
C PRO A 525 0.65 -29.49 -7.93
N PRO A 526 -0.18 -30.29 -7.24
CA PRO A 526 0.33 -31.21 -6.22
C PRO A 526 1.32 -32.23 -6.80
N GLY A 527 2.42 -32.48 -6.08
CA GLY A 527 3.35 -33.57 -6.41
C GLY A 527 4.38 -33.27 -7.50
N VAL A 528 4.53 -32.02 -7.93
CA VAL A 528 5.60 -31.61 -8.86
C VAL A 528 6.97 -31.78 -8.18
N PRO A 529 7.88 -32.63 -8.70
CA PRO A 529 9.21 -32.81 -8.12
C PRO A 529 10.08 -31.57 -8.32
N GLU A 530 11.01 -31.34 -7.40
CA GLU A 530 12.02 -30.27 -7.57
C GLU A 530 12.88 -30.52 -8.82
N LEU A 531 13.31 -29.44 -9.47
CA LEU A 531 14.23 -29.52 -10.61
C LEU A 531 15.54 -30.18 -10.19
N GLU A 532 15.77 -31.41 -10.68
CA GLU A 532 16.96 -32.22 -10.44
C GLU A 532 18.25 -31.43 -10.70
N GLU A 533 19.17 -31.40 -9.73
CA GLU A 533 20.50 -30.82 -9.91
C GLU A 533 21.34 -31.63 -10.88
N ASN A 534 22.38 -31.01 -11.46
CA ASN A 534 23.29 -31.73 -12.35
C ASN A 534 23.85 -32.94 -11.59
N GLY A 535 23.52 -34.15 -12.04
CA GLY A 535 24.15 -35.37 -11.55
C GLY A 535 25.64 -35.34 -11.86
N HIS A 536 26.45 -35.92 -10.97
CA HIS A 536 27.92 -35.94 -11.09
C HIS A 536 28.45 -36.62 -12.39
N ASP A 537 27.60 -37.31 -13.17
CA ASP A 537 28.00 -38.13 -14.33
C ASP A 537 27.30 -37.77 -15.67
N ASP A 538 26.41 -36.79 -15.73
CA ASP A 538 25.76 -36.37 -16.98
C ASP A 538 26.43 -35.12 -17.59
N LYS A 539 26.43 -35.03 -18.93
CA LYS A 539 26.88 -33.81 -19.64
C LYS A 539 26.25 -32.58 -18.98
N ALA A 540 27.04 -31.56 -18.66
CA ALA A 540 26.54 -30.32 -18.07
C ALA A 540 25.44 -29.73 -18.98
N VAL A 541 24.18 -29.91 -18.60
CA VAL A 541 23.01 -29.35 -19.27
C VAL A 541 22.78 -27.96 -18.70
N SER A 542 22.48 -26.98 -19.55
CA SER A 542 22.21 -25.63 -19.08
C SER A 542 20.94 -25.57 -18.21
N LEU A 543 20.85 -24.57 -17.32
CA LEU A 543 19.63 -24.35 -16.51
C LEU A 543 18.38 -24.17 -17.39
N ARG A 544 18.53 -23.52 -18.55
CA ARG A 544 17.48 -23.35 -19.54
C ARG A 544 16.98 -24.71 -20.06
N GLU A 545 17.88 -25.54 -20.56
CA GLU A 545 17.51 -26.86 -21.10
C GLU A 545 16.86 -27.75 -20.03
N ARG A 546 17.28 -27.63 -18.75
CA ARG A 546 16.62 -28.33 -17.62
C ARG A 546 15.18 -27.84 -17.41
N LEU A 547 14.96 -26.53 -17.42
CA LEU A 547 13.62 -25.94 -17.31
C LEU A 547 12.74 -26.30 -18.51
N GLU A 548 13.28 -26.29 -19.72
CA GLU A 548 12.56 -26.68 -20.93
C GLU A 548 12.12 -28.15 -20.87
N ARG A 549 12.96 -29.06 -20.35
CA ARG A 549 12.56 -30.45 -20.10
C ARG A 549 11.46 -30.57 -19.05
N HIS A 550 11.55 -29.81 -17.96
CA HIS A 550 10.52 -29.79 -16.91
C HIS A 550 9.17 -29.28 -17.43
N ARG A 551 9.19 -28.36 -18.39
CA ARG A 551 8.01 -27.76 -19.02
C ARG A 551 7.40 -28.56 -20.17
N ALA A 552 7.91 -29.76 -20.43
CA ALA A 552 7.29 -30.64 -21.41
C ALA A 552 5.88 -31.08 -21.01
N ASP A 553 5.53 -30.95 -19.72
CA ASP A 553 4.16 -31.15 -19.22
C ASP A 553 3.25 -29.95 -19.59
N PRO A 554 2.16 -30.17 -20.33
CA PRO A 554 1.19 -29.12 -20.68
C PRO A 554 0.64 -28.34 -19.47
N ALA A 555 0.46 -29.00 -18.32
CA ALA A 555 -0.04 -28.37 -17.10
C ALA A 555 0.93 -27.32 -16.53
N CYS A 556 2.24 -27.45 -16.83
CA CYS A 556 3.27 -26.50 -16.42
C CYS A 556 3.55 -25.45 -17.52
N ALA A 557 3.38 -25.82 -18.79
CA ALA A 557 3.79 -25.00 -19.93
C ALA A 557 3.10 -23.63 -19.99
N SER A 558 1.80 -23.54 -19.68
CA SER A 558 0.99 -22.32 -19.82
C SER A 558 1.49 -21.15 -18.96
N CYS A 559 1.75 -21.40 -17.67
CA CYS A 559 2.25 -20.38 -16.76
C CYS A 559 3.73 -20.07 -17.00
N HIS A 560 4.53 -21.10 -17.30
CA HIS A 560 5.95 -20.93 -17.56
C HIS A 560 6.24 -20.26 -18.92
N ALA A 561 5.30 -20.23 -19.86
CA ALA A 561 5.43 -19.54 -21.15
C ALA A 561 5.65 -18.03 -21.00
N ILE A 562 5.28 -17.44 -19.86
CA ILE A 562 5.50 -16.02 -19.55
C ILE A 562 6.54 -15.87 -18.45
N MET A 563 6.38 -16.65 -17.38
CA MET A 563 7.19 -16.56 -16.18
C MET A 563 8.68 -16.79 -16.48
N ASP A 564 9.02 -17.89 -17.15
CA ASP A 564 10.43 -18.22 -17.39
C ASP A 564 11.14 -17.21 -18.30
N PRO A 565 10.58 -16.78 -19.46
CA PRO A 565 11.18 -15.72 -20.26
C PRO A 565 11.56 -14.48 -19.44
N LEU A 566 10.63 -13.98 -18.63
CA LEU A 566 10.87 -12.80 -17.77
C LEU A 566 12.02 -13.06 -16.79
N GLY A 567 12.08 -14.26 -16.20
CA GLY A 567 13.17 -14.69 -15.33
C GLY A 567 14.51 -14.83 -16.04
N PHE A 568 14.53 -15.40 -17.24
CA PHE A 568 15.73 -15.56 -18.05
C PHE A 568 16.39 -14.23 -18.37
N GLY A 569 15.59 -13.18 -18.60
CA GLY A 569 16.08 -11.81 -18.78
C GLY A 569 16.99 -11.31 -17.65
N LEU A 570 16.92 -11.92 -16.46
CA LEU A 570 17.73 -11.55 -15.30
C LEU A 570 18.89 -12.52 -15.04
N GLU A 571 19.10 -13.58 -15.82
CA GLU A 571 20.11 -14.60 -15.51
C GLU A 571 21.57 -14.10 -15.58
N ASN A 572 21.81 -12.93 -16.16
CA ASN A 572 23.09 -12.23 -16.04
C ASN A 572 23.40 -11.75 -14.62
N PHE A 573 22.43 -11.81 -13.70
CA PHE A 573 22.63 -11.59 -12.27
C PHE A 573 22.68 -12.90 -11.50
N ASP A 574 23.71 -13.09 -10.68
CA ASP A 574 23.78 -14.21 -9.75
C ASP A 574 22.79 -14.07 -8.58
N VAL A 575 22.86 -15.00 -7.62
CA VAL A 575 21.95 -15.07 -6.44
C VAL A 575 21.86 -13.76 -5.68
N VAL A 576 22.96 -13.02 -5.53
CA VAL A 576 22.99 -11.74 -4.80
C VAL A 576 23.14 -10.55 -5.74
N GLY A 577 22.85 -10.73 -7.02
CA GLY A 577 22.83 -9.67 -8.01
C GLY A 577 24.20 -9.22 -8.53
N ARG A 578 25.26 -10.05 -8.47
CA ARG A 578 26.52 -9.77 -9.19
C ARG A 578 26.35 -10.10 -10.67
N TRP A 579 26.95 -9.27 -11.52
CA TRP A 579 26.95 -9.51 -12.96
C TRP A 579 27.82 -10.73 -13.33
N ARG A 580 27.30 -11.58 -14.21
CA ARG A 580 27.96 -12.77 -14.76
C ARG A 580 27.61 -12.96 -16.24
N THR A 581 28.53 -13.57 -16.97
CA THR A 581 28.37 -13.94 -18.39
C THR A 581 28.42 -15.46 -18.59
N GLU A 582 28.83 -16.22 -17.58
CA GLU A 582 28.96 -17.67 -17.60
C GLU A 582 28.50 -18.29 -16.27
N VAL A 583 28.02 -19.54 -16.34
CA VAL A 583 27.62 -20.40 -15.22
C VAL A 583 28.14 -21.80 -15.50
N ASP A 584 28.92 -22.38 -14.58
CA ASP A 584 29.50 -23.71 -14.73
C ASP A 584 30.27 -23.92 -16.06
N GLY A 585 30.92 -22.85 -16.55
CA GLY A 585 31.67 -22.85 -17.81
C GLY A 585 30.82 -22.73 -19.08
N LEU A 586 29.49 -22.56 -18.95
CA LEU A 586 28.58 -22.33 -20.05
C LEU A 586 28.18 -20.84 -20.12
N PRO A 587 28.05 -20.25 -21.33
CA PRO A 587 27.57 -18.88 -21.47
C PRO A 587 26.13 -18.73 -20.97
N VAL A 588 25.83 -17.60 -20.34
CA VAL A 588 24.46 -17.24 -19.91
C VAL A 588 23.60 -16.95 -21.13
N ASP A 589 22.45 -17.62 -21.24
CA ASP A 589 21.41 -17.31 -22.22
C ASP A 589 20.24 -16.55 -21.55
N ALA A 590 20.33 -15.22 -21.59
CA ALA A 590 19.32 -14.32 -21.02
C ALA A 590 18.23 -13.89 -22.01
N ARG A 591 18.03 -14.64 -23.11
CA ARG A 591 16.96 -14.34 -24.07
C ARG A 591 15.59 -14.80 -23.56
N GLY A 592 14.54 -14.07 -23.87
CA GLY A 592 13.17 -14.44 -23.58
C GLY A 592 12.29 -14.24 -24.80
N THR A 593 11.33 -15.14 -24.97
CA THR A 593 10.26 -15.03 -25.98
C THR A 593 8.93 -15.13 -25.27
N LEU A 594 8.10 -14.10 -25.38
CA LEU A 594 6.74 -14.09 -24.81
C LEU A 594 5.75 -14.82 -25.73
N PRO A 595 4.55 -15.21 -25.23
CA PRO A 595 3.54 -15.92 -26.03
C PRO A 595 3.05 -15.16 -27.27
N ASP A 596 3.18 -13.83 -27.28
CA ASP A 596 2.85 -12.99 -28.44
C ASP A 596 3.98 -12.94 -29.50
N GLY A 597 5.07 -13.67 -29.28
CA GLY A 597 6.25 -13.70 -30.15
C GLY A 597 7.26 -12.60 -29.87
N THR A 598 7.03 -11.72 -28.88
CA THR A 598 7.98 -10.67 -28.51
C THR A 598 9.27 -11.29 -27.99
N GLU A 599 10.39 -11.01 -28.65
CA GLU A 599 11.72 -11.42 -28.22
C GLU A 599 12.47 -10.30 -27.52
N PHE A 600 13.22 -10.63 -26.47
CA PHE A 600 14.11 -9.70 -25.78
C PHE A 600 15.36 -10.43 -25.26
N ALA A 601 16.41 -9.68 -24.95
CA ALA A 601 17.66 -10.25 -24.45
C ALA A 601 18.24 -9.41 -23.32
N GLY A 602 18.36 -10.03 -22.14
CA GLY A 602 18.96 -9.41 -20.96
C GLY A 602 18.08 -8.39 -20.25
N PRO A 603 18.61 -7.81 -19.15
CA PRO A 603 17.82 -6.99 -18.24
C PRO A 603 17.41 -5.65 -18.85
N GLU A 604 18.24 -5.04 -19.71
CA GLU A 604 17.93 -3.76 -20.34
C GLU A 604 16.74 -3.87 -21.29
N ALA A 605 16.70 -4.94 -22.10
CA ALA A 605 15.58 -5.19 -23.00
C ALA A 605 14.31 -5.54 -22.21
N LEU A 606 14.44 -6.31 -21.11
CA LEU A 606 13.34 -6.61 -20.20
C LEU A 606 12.73 -5.34 -19.57
N LYS A 607 13.56 -4.39 -19.12
CA LYS A 607 13.07 -3.11 -18.60
C LYS A 607 12.28 -2.31 -19.64
N LYS A 608 12.75 -2.26 -20.89
CA LYS A 608 12.02 -1.61 -21.99
C LYS A 608 10.67 -2.27 -22.22
N LEU A 609 10.63 -3.60 -22.23
CA LEU A 609 9.40 -4.38 -22.35
C LEU A 609 8.42 -4.08 -21.20
N LEU A 610 8.91 -3.92 -19.97
CA LEU A 610 8.06 -3.55 -18.83
C LEU A 610 7.57 -2.10 -18.91
N LEU A 611 8.36 -1.17 -19.47
CA LEU A 611 7.92 0.20 -19.75
C LEU A 611 6.83 0.27 -20.82
N GLU A 612 6.84 -0.64 -21.80
CA GLU A 612 5.73 -0.81 -22.76
C GLU A 612 4.46 -1.31 -22.06
N ARG A 613 4.60 -2.05 -20.96
CA ARG A 613 3.51 -2.55 -20.10
C ARG A 613 3.30 -1.71 -18.83
N LYS A 614 3.73 -0.44 -18.84
CA LYS A 614 3.69 0.46 -17.68
C LYS A 614 2.30 0.61 -17.05
N ASP A 615 1.22 0.49 -17.82
CA ASP A 615 -0.14 0.65 -17.30
C ASP A 615 -0.50 -0.46 -16.29
N ALA A 616 -0.08 -1.70 -16.55
CA ALA A 616 -0.25 -2.81 -15.60
C ALA A 616 0.58 -2.57 -14.33
N PHE A 617 1.81 -2.09 -14.49
CA PHE A 617 2.69 -1.74 -13.37
C PHE A 617 2.09 -0.63 -12.50
N ILE A 618 1.66 0.47 -13.10
CA ILE A 618 1.12 1.64 -12.39
C ILE A 618 -0.22 1.30 -11.73
N ARG A 619 -1.07 0.50 -12.38
CA ARG A 619 -2.32 0.01 -11.77
C ARG A 619 -2.04 -0.83 -10.53
N ASN A 620 -1.15 -1.81 -10.62
CA ASN A 620 -0.80 -2.67 -9.49
C ASN A 620 -0.15 -1.87 -8.35
N LEU A 621 0.81 -0.99 -8.66
CA LEU A 621 1.42 -0.10 -7.66
C LEU A 621 0.37 0.80 -7.00
N THR A 622 -0.57 1.34 -7.75
CA THR A 622 -1.67 2.17 -7.23
C THR A 622 -2.57 1.37 -6.32
N ALA A 623 -2.95 0.15 -6.69
CA ALA A 623 -3.74 -0.75 -5.85
C ALA A 623 -3.02 -1.08 -4.53
N LYS A 624 -1.74 -1.47 -4.60
CA LYS A 624 -0.90 -1.73 -3.41
C LYS A 624 -0.82 -0.50 -2.51
N MET A 625 -0.60 0.68 -3.08
CA MET A 625 -0.52 1.92 -2.31
C MET A 625 -1.85 2.29 -1.66
N LEU A 626 -2.97 2.11 -2.38
CA LEU A 626 -4.30 2.38 -1.86
C LEU A 626 -4.64 1.44 -0.70
N GLY A 627 -4.39 0.13 -0.85
CA GLY A 627 -4.63 -0.84 0.22
C GLY A 627 -3.78 -0.54 1.47
N TYR A 628 -2.50 -0.18 1.28
CA TYR A 628 -1.65 0.27 2.39
C TYR A 628 -2.19 1.55 3.05
N ALA A 629 -2.64 2.53 2.28
CA ALA A 629 -3.18 3.80 2.79
C ALA A 629 -4.48 3.62 3.58
N LEU A 630 -5.35 2.71 3.12
CA LEU A 630 -6.62 2.41 3.77
C LEU A 630 -6.45 1.45 4.95
N GLY A 631 -5.36 0.66 4.99
CA GLY A 631 -5.13 -0.35 6.01
C GLY A 631 -6.17 -1.47 5.94
N ARG A 632 -6.56 -1.87 4.74
CA ARG A 632 -7.49 -2.98 4.44
C ARG A 632 -7.30 -3.50 3.02
N GLY A 633 -7.84 -4.67 2.72
CA GLY A 633 -7.99 -5.17 1.35
C GLY A 633 -8.92 -4.30 0.53
N LEU A 634 -8.67 -4.23 -0.77
CA LEU A 634 -9.52 -3.50 -1.71
C LEU A 634 -10.79 -4.31 -2.00
N THR A 635 -11.92 -3.62 -2.08
CA THR A 635 -13.18 -4.17 -2.59
C THR A 635 -13.26 -3.95 -4.10
N ASN A 636 -14.28 -4.51 -4.74
CA ASN A 636 -14.51 -4.31 -6.17
C ASN A 636 -14.66 -2.81 -6.51
N GLU A 637 -15.35 -2.05 -5.66
CA GLU A 637 -15.59 -0.60 -5.81
C GLU A 637 -14.32 0.23 -5.71
N ASP A 638 -13.33 -0.21 -4.93
CA ASP A 638 -12.05 0.50 -4.82
C ASP A 638 -11.28 0.49 -6.15
N HIS A 639 -11.50 -0.50 -7.03
CA HIS A 639 -10.85 -0.51 -8.34
C HIS A 639 -11.26 0.68 -9.20
N CYS A 640 -12.47 1.21 -9.04
CA CYS A 640 -12.89 2.45 -9.71
C CYS A 640 -11.99 3.64 -9.32
N VAL A 641 -11.59 3.68 -8.05
CA VAL A 641 -10.68 4.70 -7.52
C VAL A 641 -9.27 4.50 -8.07
N VAL A 642 -8.78 3.24 -8.12
CA VAL A 642 -7.49 2.90 -8.74
C VAL A 642 -7.44 3.40 -10.18
N GLU A 643 -8.45 3.13 -11.00
CA GLU A 643 -8.50 3.59 -12.40
C GLU A 643 -8.49 5.11 -12.52
N ALA A 644 -9.26 5.80 -11.68
CA ALA A 644 -9.28 7.25 -11.67
C ALA A 644 -7.91 7.85 -11.32
N ILE A 645 -7.20 7.26 -10.36
CA ILE A 645 -5.85 7.67 -9.97
C ILE A 645 -4.85 7.40 -11.10
N VAL A 646 -4.89 6.21 -11.73
CA VAL A 646 -4.00 5.86 -12.84
C VAL A 646 -4.12 6.86 -13.99
N LYS A 647 -5.35 7.27 -14.34
CA LYS A 647 -5.59 8.30 -15.35
C LYS A 647 -4.99 9.65 -14.98
N LYS A 648 -4.99 10.01 -13.69
CA LYS A 648 -4.35 11.24 -13.20
C LYS A 648 -2.83 11.16 -13.23
N LEU A 649 -2.27 10.00 -12.91
CA LEU A 649 -0.84 9.75 -13.03
C LEU A 649 -0.37 9.87 -14.47
N GLU A 650 -1.10 9.32 -15.43
CA GLU A 650 -0.75 9.44 -16.86
C GLU A 650 -0.70 10.90 -17.31
N GLN A 651 -1.63 11.74 -16.84
CA GLN A 651 -1.69 13.17 -17.15
C GLN A 651 -0.52 13.98 -16.56
N ASP A 652 0.13 13.45 -15.54
CA ASP A 652 1.20 14.12 -14.79
C ASP A 652 2.48 13.27 -14.77
N ASP A 653 2.81 12.61 -15.89
CA ASP A 653 4.09 11.89 -16.09
C ASP A 653 4.44 10.90 -14.95
N TYR A 654 3.40 10.28 -14.38
CA TYR A 654 3.47 9.28 -13.31
C TYR A 654 4.20 9.76 -12.05
N LYS A 655 4.07 11.05 -11.70
CA LYS A 655 4.74 11.66 -10.55
C LYS A 655 4.30 11.05 -9.22
N ALA A 656 5.29 10.75 -8.36
CA ALA A 656 5.05 10.05 -7.10
C ALA A 656 4.12 10.81 -6.14
N GLN A 657 4.22 12.14 -6.06
CA GLN A 657 3.34 12.93 -5.17
C GLN A 657 1.91 12.96 -5.69
N THR A 658 1.69 12.83 -7.00
CA THR A 658 0.34 12.76 -7.60
C THR A 658 -0.38 11.50 -7.17
N LEU A 659 0.30 10.35 -7.10
CA LEU A 659 -0.28 9.11 -6.54
C LEU A 659 -0.78 9.36 -5.11
N ILE A 660 0.06 9.94 -4.26
CA ILE A 660 -0.28 10.21 -2.86
C ILE A 660 -1.44 11.21 -2.76
N LEU A 661 -1.39 12.31 -3.52
CA LEU A 661 -2.41 13.36 -3.52
C LEU A 661 -3.78 12.86 -3.97
N GLU A 662 -3.82 12.02 -5.00
CA GLU A 662 -5.09 11.46 -5.50
C GLU A 662 -5.66 10.41 -4.53
N ILE A 663 -4.81 9.60 -3.87
CA ILE A 663 -5.26 8.70 -2.79
C ILE A 663 -5.89 9.50 -1.65
N VAL A 664 -5.20 10.53 -1.10
CA VAL A 664 -5.73 11.27 0.06
C VAL A 664 -6.97 12.10 -0.29
N ASN A 665 -7.16 12.44 -1.57
CA ASN A 665 -8.35 13.14 -2.05
C ASN A 665 -9.49 12.21 -2.48
N SER A 666 -9.24 10.90 -2.55
CA SER A 666 -10.23 9.91 -2.94
C SER A 666 -11.39 9.83 -1.95
N VAL A 667 -12.54 9.38 -2.45
CA VAL A 667 -13.74 9.16 -1.63
C VAL A 667 -13.50 8.12 -0.54
N VAL A 668 -12.78 7.05 -0.85
CA VAL A 668 -12.50 5.93 0.06
C VAL A 668 -11.55 6.34 1.20
N PHE A 669 -10.69 7.33 0.97
CA PHE A 669 -9.80 7.87 2.00
C PHE A 669 -10.45 8.99 2.84
N ARG A 670 -11.39 9.75 2.27
CA ARG A 670 -12.00 10.90 2.97
C ARG A 670 -13.33 10.59 3.64
N TYR A 671 -14.01 9.53 3.23
CA TYR A 671 -15.31 9.18 3.74
C TYR A 671 -15.28 7.79 4.39
N LYS A 672 -16.32 7.52 5.16
CA LYS A 672 -16.63 6.24 5.79
C LYS A 672 -18.12 5.95 5.64
N GLN A 673 -18.48 4.68 5.58
CA GLN A 673 -19.87 4.22 5.54
C GLN A 673 -19.99 2.93 6.34
N GLY A 674 -21.03 2.78 7.14
CA GLY A 674 -21.33 1.54 7.85
C GLY A 674 -22.14 0.58 6.97
N THR A 675 -22.10 -0.71 7.30
CA THR A 675 -22.98 -1.70 6.67
C THR A 675 -24.42 -1.50 7.13
N SER A 676 -25.39 -1.64 6.23
CA SER A 676 -26.80 -1.69 6.63
C SER A 676 -27.12 -3.00 7.37
N ASP A 677 -28.10 -3.01 8.29
CA ASP A 677 -28.54 -4.21 9.01
C ASP A 677 -28.90 -5.39 8.09
N HIS A 678 -29.16 -5.13 6.80
CA HIS A 678 -29.49 -6.14 5.80
C HIS A 678 -28.28 -6.97 5.31
N GLU A 679 -27.07 -6.41 5.33
CA GLU A 679 -25.84 -7.08 4.85
C GLU A 679 -25.15 -7.94 5.92
N GLN A 680 -25.39 -7.65 7.21
CA GLN A 680 -24.88 -8.48 8.32
C GLN A 680 -25.46 -9.90 8.30
N SER A 681 -26.68 -10.08 7.78
CA SER A 681 -27.36 -11.38 7.69
C SER A 681 -26.72 -12.31 6.64
N THR A 682 -26.23 -11.75 5.53
CA THR A 682 -25.60 -12.50 4.44
C THR A 682 -24.13 -12.83 4.69
N ALA A 683 -23.41 -12.04 5.48
CA ALA A 683 -22.02 -12.32 5.86
C ALA A 683 -21.86 -13.46 6.89
N THR A 684 -22.96 -13.90 7.51
CA THR A 684 -23.02 -15.05 8.44
C THR A 684 -23.46 -16.37 7.81
N ARG A 685 -23.56 -16.47 6.48
CA ARG A 685 -23.89 -17.72 5.78
C ARG A 685 -22.73 -18.32 5.02
#